data_AF-A0A0G0FYX3-F1
#
_entry.id   AF-A0A0G0FYX3-F1
#
_cell.length_a   1.000
_cell.length_b   1.000
_cell.length_c   1.000
_cell.angle_alpha   90.00
_cell.angle_beta   90.00
_cell.angle_gamma   90.00
#
_symmetry.space_group_name_H-M   'P 1'
#
loop_
_entity.id
_entity.type
_entity.pdbx_description
1 polymer ?
#
loop_
_entity_poly.entity_id
_entity_poly.type
_entity_poly.pdbx_seq_one_letter_code
_entity_poly.pdbx_strand_id
1 'polypeptide(L)'
;MEVLPPLGGRTSKFNYAIEIGFLPGVTDNVGHTVKEMAADLLHLKNNSDFHVYTSKIFFVKSRKLEDVKKYSLTLYNPLIERENIVEIKSGKINLPNKIPKVIIRKSIAVINVPLSVSNEELIKIGKEGIEDENGVRRGPLALDLSSMHAIKEYFAKLKRNPTDIELESLAQTWSEHCKHTIFANPIDDIRDGLYKTYIKGATNLIRKQKGKEDFCVSIFSDNAGAIIFDKDYLITHKVETHNSPSALDPFGGAITGIVGVNRDTIGFGLGAKPIANTYGFCFGYPDDERKFFRDKNLTQLMLSSKRIMNGVIKGINVGGNCSGIPTISGFIKFDDRYRAKPLVFAGTVGLIPKKIHKKFSHEKSAKAGDYIVMIGGKVGLDGIHGATFSSVAMDSNSPATAVQIGDPITQKKLSDALVKEARDMDLYNSITDNGAGGLSCSVAEMAKECGGVRVFLEKVPLKYPGLRPWEIWISESQERMTLSVPKNKWKIFCKLMKSRGVEATAIGEFINSPKIIVQYNGKKIMDLNMEFLHNGLPKVHLSTTPYSSNFLEPKLPEGLSRTKILEDLLAINNIGGFSFISEQYDHEVQASSVLKPLSGPGRINTDSQVFRPVLNSNKGVVLSSGVYPSYGDISTYHMAACGLDTAVRNIIACGGKLSHLAILDNFCWCSSYDQKRLAQLVDAVKACYDCAVGYGTPFISGKDSMFNDFRGYDEKGNQVVISIPPTLLISAISVMPDIYKTVSPEFKNAGDYIYLLGETNDELGASEYYKLLAKNERNNNIGNNVPKVNLEKNLKTYFALEEVIEKELVVSSLSVTSGGLGIALAKAAVGGMLGYSVSIKNLPGNLYDYGGVASVVSVVDAKLFSENQGRILVSISPKNAKQFEKVMKDICCVKIGKVEKNGKVEITDGKNKIVETNVKKLYNIYHKFSNSQK
;
A
#
# COMPACT_ATOMS: atom_id res chain seq x y z
N MET A 1 -41.98 -1.18 6.51
CA MET A 1 -41.96 0.18 7.07
C MET A 1 -42.51 1.12 6.01
N GLU A 2 -43.47 1.97 6.37
CA GLU A 2 -43.76 3.17 5.56
C GLU A 2 -42.58 4.12 5.80
N VAL A 3 -41.64 4.19 4.84
CA VAL A 3 -40.64 5.25 4.86
C VAL A 3 -41.36 6.49 4.36
N LEU A 4 -41.76 7.34 5.30
CA LEU A 4 -42.35 8.63 4.92
C LEU A 4 -41.25 9.46 4.23
N PRO A 5 -41.54 10.03 3.06
CA PRO A 5 -40.63 10.99 2.45
C PRO A 5 -40.29 12.12 3.45
N PRO A 6 -39.14 12.82 3.29
CA PRO A 6 -38.86 14.02 4.07
C PRO A 6 -40.08 14.94 4.04
N LEU A 7 -40.59 15.32 5.22
CA LEU A 7 -41.81 16.12 5.37
C LEU A 7 -41.80 17.34 4.43
N GLY A 8 -42.80 17.44 3.55
CA GLY A 8 -43.07 18.60 2.70
C GLY A 8 -43.09 18.34 1.19
N GLY A 9 -43.66 19.28 0.42
CA GLY A 9 -43.92 19.20 -1.03
C GLY A 9 -42.71 19.05 -1.98
N ARG A 10 -41.55 18.61 -1.48
CA ARG A 10 -40.34 18.31 -2.28
C ARG A 10 -40.37 16.91 -2.92
N THR A 11 -41.18 15.97 -2.42
CA THR A 11 -41.21 14.59 -2.94
C THR A 11 -42.19 14.35 -4.08
N SER A 12 -43.14 15.27 -4.32
CA SER A 12 -44.00 15.29 -5.51
C SER A 12 -43.22 15.40 -6.83
N LYS A 13 -41.92 15.74 -6.77
CA LYS A 13 -41.04 15.88 -7.93
C LYS A 13 -40.37 14.56 -8.36
N PHE A 14 -40.36 13.54 -7.52
CA PHE A 14 -39.70 12.25 -7.80
C PHE A 14 -40.74 11.16 -8.02
N ASN A 15 -40.43 10.23 -8.94
CA ASN A 15 -41.32 9.11 -9.25
C ASN A 15 -40.69 7.73 -9.00
N TYR A 16 -39.41 7.68 -8.60
CA TYR A 16 -38.75 6.45 -8.18
C TYR A 16 -37.94 6.66 -6.89
N ALA A 17 -37.83 5.61 -6.09
CA ALA A 17 -36.90 5.49 -4.99
C ALA A 17 -36.00 4.27 -5.23
N ILE A 18 -34.71 4.42 -4.97
CA ILE A 18 -33.70 3.36 -5.04
C ILE A 18 -33.20 3.12 -3.63
N GLU A 19 -33.46 1.95 -3.06
CA GLU A 19 -32.83 1.51 -1.82
C GLU A 19 -31.57 0.71 -2.12
N ILE A 20 -30.48 1.08 -1.49
CA ILE A 20 -29.20 0.37 -1.53
C ILE A 20 -28.86 -0.07 -0.11
N GLY A 21 -28.72 -1.37 0.12
CA GLY A 21 -28.32 -1.94 1.40
C GLY A 21 -27.33 -3.09 1.22
N PHE A 22 -26.74 -3.59 2.30
CA PHE A 22 -25.72 -4.65 2.20
C PHE A 22 -26.28 -6.04 1.83
N LEU A 23 -25.53 -6.85 1.09
CA LEU A 23 -25.87 -8.25 0.91
C LEU A 23 -25.79 -9.02 2.25
N PRO A 24 -26.51 -10.15 2.40
CA PRO A 24 -26.40 -10.97 3.59
C PRO A 24 -24.95 -11.35 3.92
N GLY A 25 -24.53 -11.09 5.16
CA GLY A 25 -23.23 -11.50 5.67
C GLY A 25 -22.13 -10.43 5.56
N VAL A 26 -22.34 -9.40 4.76
CA VAL A 26 -21.44 -8.25 4.65
C VAL A 26 -21.46 -7.43 5.95
N THR A 27 -20.29 -7.00 6.41
CA THR A 27 -20.15 -6.20 7.63
C THR A 27 -20.79 -4.81 7.46
N ASP A 28 -21.77 -4.49 8.31
CA ASP A 28 -22.39 -3.16 8.40
C ASP A 28 -21.85 -2.42 9.62
N ASN A 29 -20.77 -1.66 9.45
CA ASN A 29 -20.11 -0.92 10.54
C ASN A 29 -21.04 0.09 11.22
N VAL A 30 -21.91 0.74 10.45
CA VAL A 30 -22.86 1.72 11.00
C VAL A 30 -23.93 1.00 11.81
N GLY A 31 -24.49 -0.08 11.28
CA GLY A 31 -25.43 -0.94 12.00
C GLY A 31 -24.83 -1.50 13.29
N HIS A 32 -23.56 -1.95 13.24
CA HIS A 32 -22.82 -2.43 14.42
C HIS A 32 -22.67 -1.33 15.47
N THR A 33 -22.17 -0.16 15.08
CA THR A 33 -21.96 0.97 16.00
C THR A 33 -23.27 1.44 16.62
N VAL A 34 -24.34 1.58 15.82
CA VAL A 34 -25.67 1.97 16.33
C VAL A 34 -26.23 0.92 17.28
N LYS A 35 -26.00 -0.36 17.02
CA LYS A 35 -26.39 -1.44 17.92
C LYS A 35 -25.68 -1.34 19.27
N GLU A 36 -24.37 -1.10 19.27
CA GLU A 36 -23.61 -0.88 20.51
C GLU A 36 -24.11 0.37 21.26
N MET A 37 -24.27 1.50 20.55
CA MET A 37 -24.79 2.74 21.14
C MET A 37 -26.19 2.54 21.75
N ALA A 38 -27.09 1.84 21.05
CA ALA A 38 -28.43 1.57 21.54
C ALA A 38 -28.39 0.67 22.79
N ALA A 39 -27.53 -0.35 22.81
CA ALA A 39 -27.35 -1.19 23.98
C ALA A 39 -26.83 -0.42 25.20
N ASP A 40 -25.84 0.44 24.99
CA ASP A 40 -25.27 1.27 26.05
C ASP A 40 -26.28 2.29 26.58
N LEU A 41 -26.95 3.02 25.69
CA LEU A 41 -27.95 4.05 26.04
C LEU A 41 -29.20 3.48 26.71
N LEU A 42 -29.62 2.27 26.32
CA LEU A 42 -30.80 1.60 26.87
C LEU A 42 -30.46 0.64 28.02
N HIS A 43 -29.19 0.54 28.40
CA HIS A 43 -28.68 -0.37 29.43
C HIS A 43 -29.13 -1.83 29.23
N LEU A 44 -29.12 -2.29 27.98
CA LEU A 44 -29.52 -3.65 27.65
C LEU A 44 -28.51 -4.65 28.23
N LYS A 45 -29.00 -5.61 29.02
CA LYS A 45 -28.14 -6.68 29.58
C LYS A 45 -27.62 -7.63 28.51
N ASN A 46 -28.30 -7.71 27.36
CA ASN A 46 -27.94 -8.60 26.28
C ASN A 46 -28.14 -7.94 24.91
N ASN A 47 -27.05 -7.83 24.14
CA ASN A 47 -27.07 -7.20 22.83
C ASN A 47 -27.55 -8.17 21.74
N SER A 48 -27.79 -9.46 22.03
CA SER A 48 -28.25 -10.42 21.02
C SER A 48 -29.71 -10.26 20.60
N ASP A 49 -30.51 -9.50 21.36
CA ASP A 49 -31.98 -9.54 21.24
C ASP A 49 -32.51 -8.70 20.06
N PHE A 50 -31.66 -7.87 19.46
CA PHE A 50 -32.01 -7.08 18.27
C PHE A 50 -30.82 -6.94 17.31
N HIS A 51 -31.14 -6.63 16.05
CA HIS A 51 -30.17 -6.38 15.00
C HIS A 51 -30.50 -5.05 14.32
N VAL A 52 -29.45 -4.31 13.97
CA VAL A 52 -29.56 -3.05 13.23
C VAL A 52 -28.90 -3.25 11.88
N TYR A 53 -29.58 -2.79 10.82
CA TYR A 53 -29.10 -2.82 9.46
C TYR A 53 -29.34 -1.45 8.84
N THR A 54 -28.44 -1.02 7.97
CA THR A 54 -28.48 0.27 7.30
C THR A 54 -28.73 0.11 5.81
N SER A 55 -29.46 1.07 5.25
CA SER A 55 -29.64 1.25 3.82
C SER A 55 -29.66 2.74 3.48
N LYS A 56 -29.29 3.06 2.25
CA LYS A 56 -29.37 4.41 1.67
C LYS A 56 -30.54 4.44 0.70
N ILE A 57 -31.33 5.52 0.74
CA ILE A 57 -32.47 5.70 -0.15
C ILE A 57 -32.21 6.93 -1.02
N PHE A 58 -32.22 6.73 -2.33
CA PHE A 58 -32.06 7.78 -3.34
C PHE A 58 -33.39 8.05 -4.02
N PHE A 59 -33.78 9.33 -4.13
CA PHE A 59 -34.99 9.74 -4.82
C PHE A 59 -34.65 10.23 -6.22
N VAL A 60 -35.31 9.64 -7.23
CA VAL A 60 -34.99 9.88 -8.65
C VAL A 60 -36.23 10.31 -9.41
N LYS A 61 -36.05 11.32 -10.26
CA LYS A 61 -37.03 11.75 -11.24
C LYS A 61 -36.57 11.27 -12.61
N SER A 62 -37.31 10.35 -13.22
CA SER A 62 -37.02 9.85 -14.57
C SER A 62 -38.29 9.57 -15.33
N ARG A 63 -38.29 9.70 -16.67
CA ARG A 63 -39.44 9.30 -17.49
C ARG A 63 -39.50 7.79 -17.72
N LYS A 64 -38.38 7.09 -17.61
CA LYS A 64 -38.24 5.66 -17.93
C LYS A 64 -37.56 4.92 -16.79
N LEU A 65 -38.05 3.73 -16.47
CA LEU A 65 -37.45 2.85 -15.47
C LEU A 65 -36.06 2.37 -15.91
N GLU A 66 -35.83 2.18 -17.20
CA GLU A 66 -34.53 1.77 -17.76
C GLU A 66 -33.42 2.77 -17.42
N ASP A 67 -33.73 4.06 -17.45
CA ASP A 67 -32.76 5.10 -17.10
C ASP A 67 -32.45 5.08 -15.60
N VAL A 68 -33.43 4.75 -14.76
CA VAL A 68 -33.23 4.57 -13.30
C VAL A 68 -32.36 3.35 -13.03
N LYS A 69 -32.59 2.23 -13.72
CA LYS A 69 -31.75 1.01 -13.63
C LYS A 69 -30.32 1.26 -14.10
N LYS A 70 -30.11 2.07 -15.13
CA LYS A 70 -28.75 2.44 -15.56
C LYS A 70 -28.07 3.34 -14.54
N TYR A 71 -28.80 4.31 -14.00
CA TYR A 71 -28.28 5.22 -12.98
C TYR A 71 -27.94 4.49 -11.68
N SER A 72 -28.79 3.56 -11.24
CA SER A 72 -28.59 2.82 -9.99
C SER A 72 -27.30 1.99 -10.00
N LEU A 73 -26.91 1.39 -11.13
CA LEU A 73 -25.64 0.67 -11.28
C LEU A 73 -24.41 1.54 -10.97
N THR A 74 -24.55 2.87 -11.03
CA THR A 74 -23.49 3.82 -10.65
C THR A 74 -23.40 4.08 -9.14
N LEU A 75 -24.45 3.74 -8.38
CA LEU A 75 -24.61 4.07 -6.96
C LEU A 75 -24.19 2.97 -5.99
N TYR A 76 -24.13 1.70 -6.43
CA TYR A 76 -23.83 0.56 -5.55
C TYR A 76 -22.91 -0.47 -6.19
N ASN A 77 -22.24 -1.27 -5.37
CA ASN A 77 -21.43 -2.41 -5.80
C ASN A 77 -22.23 -3.71 -5.67
N PRO A 78 -22.66 -4.35 -6.78
CA PRO A 78 -23.48 -5.56 -6.72
C PRO A 78 -22.78 -6.77 -6.08
N LEU A 79 -21.46 -6.70 -5.85
CA LEU A 79 -20.73 -7.75 -5.12
C LEU A 79 -21.00 -7.73 -3.61
N ILE A 80 -21.37 -6.59 -3.04
CA ILE A 80 -21.55 -6.41 -1.58
C ILE A 80 -22.85 -5.70 -1.19
N GLU A 81 -23.53 -5.09 -2.13
CA GLU A 81 -24.76 -4.32 -1.93
C GLU A 81 -25.88 -4.87 -2.82
N ARG A 82 -27.10 -4.78 -2.32
CA ARG A 82 -28.36 -5.10 -3.03
C ARG A 82 -29.10 -3.81 -3.34
N GLU A 83 -29.82 -3.84 -4.45
CA GLU A 83 -30.64 -2.74 -4.91
C GLU A 83 -32.11 -3.14 -4.95
N ASN A 84 -32.99 -2.24 -4.50
CA ASN A 84 -34.42 -2.30 -4.74
C ASN A 84 -34.89 -0.98 -5.36
N ILE A 85 -35.36 -1.02 -6.60
CA ILE A 85 -36.04 0.13 -7.22
C ILE A 85 -37.54 -0.01 -7.02
N VAL A 86 -38.17 1.03 -6.48
CA VAL A 86 -39.63 1.10 -6.30
C VAL A 86 -40.18 2.39 -6.91
N GLU A 87 -41.35 2.30 -7.52
CA GLU A 87 -42.09 3.46 -8.02
C GLU A 87 -42.79 4.18 -6.85
N ILE A 88 -42.77 5.50 -6.86
CA ILE A 88 -43.44 6.32 -5.86
C ILE A 88 -44.88 6.56 -6.33
N LYS A 89 -45.85 5.93 -5.65
CA LYS A 89 -47.28 6.03 -6.00
C LYS A 89 -48.01 6.81 -4.92
N SER A 90 -48.69 7.89 -5.31
CA SER A 90 -49.46 8.76 -4.40
C SER A 90 -48.65 9.23 -3.17
N GLY A 91 -47.35 9.52 -3.37
CA GLY A 91 -46.44 9.94 -2.30
C GLY A 91 -45.98 8.82 -1.35
N LYS A 92 -46.39 7.56 -1.58
CA LYS A 92 -45.99 6.40 -0.77
C LYS A 92 -44.86 5.60 -1.43
N ILE A 93 -43.99 5.05 -0.58
CA ILE A 93 -42.83 4.25 -0.97
C ILE A 93 -42.95 2.87 -0.31
N ASN A 94 -43.07 1.82 -1.12
CA ASN A 94 -43.22 0.45 -0.63
C ASN A 94 -41.91 -0.34 -0.80
N LEU A 95 -40.96 -0.13 0.11
CA LEU A 95 -39.71 -0.90 0.12
C LEU A 95 -39.94 -2.34 0.65
N PRO A 96 -39.22 -3.35 0.12
CA PRO A 96 -39.50 -4.76 0.40
C PRO A 96 -39.22 -5.22 1.85
N ASN A 97 -38.74 -4.36 2.75
CA ASN A 97 -38.48 -4.64 4.17
C ASN A 97 -37.76 -5.98 4.42
N LYS A 98 -36.81 -6.34 3.54
CA LYS A 98 -36.05 -7.59 3.61
C LYS A 98 -34.80 -7.39 4.45
N ILE A 99 -34.70 -8.13 5.56
CA ILE A 99 -33.50 -8.18 6.38
C ILE A 99 -32.46 -9.08 5.67
N PRO A 100 -31.21 -8.62 5.50
CA PRO A 100 -30.17 -9.40 4.83
C PRO A 100 -29.59 -10.48 5.77
N LYS A 101 -30.39 -11.47 6.14
CA LYS A 101 -29.93 -12.61 6.95
C LYS A 101 -29.23 -13.64 6.07
N VAL A 102 -28.06 -14.09 6.53
CA VAL A 102 -27.36 -15.23 5.91
C VAL A 102 -28.14 -16.51 6.22
N ILE A 103 -28.47 -17.27 5.19
CA ILE A 103 -29.11 -18.58 5.31
C ILE A 103 -28.16 -19.59 4.66
N ILE A 104 -27.43 -20.35 5.48
CA ILE A 104 -26.57 -21.42 5.01
C ILE A 104 -27.27 -22.76 5.23
N ARG A 105 -27.35 -23.57 4.17
CA ARG A 105 -27.81 -24.97 4.28
C ARG A 105 -26.72 -25.78 4.97
N LYS A 106 -27.09 -26.59 5.97
CA LYS A 106 -26.18 -27.59 6.54
C LYS A 106 -25.73 -28.52 5.42
N SER A 107 -24.43 -28.69 5.27
CA SER A 107 -23.78 -29.56 4.28
C SER A 107 -22.83 -30.53 4.97
N ILE A 108 -22.27 -31.49 4.22
CA ILE A 108 -21.31 -32.45 4.76
C ILE A 108 -20.13 -31.70 5.41
N ALA A 109 -19.80 -32.06 6.65
CA ALA A 109 -18.84 -31.30 7.44
C ALA A 109 -17.39 -31.42 6.96
N VAL A 110 -17.00 -32.52 6.32
CA VAL A 110 -15.62 -32.76 5.85
C VAL A 110 -15.65 -33.70 4.67
N ILE A 111 -14.90 -33.39 3.61
CA ILE A 111 -14.80 -34.22 2.40
C ILE A 111 -13.39 -34.83 2.31
N ASN A 112 -13.31 -36.11 1.97
CA ASN A 112 -12.05 -36.76 1.59
C ASN A 112 -11.82 -36.57 0.09
N VAL A 113 -10.66 -36.08 -0.30
CA VAL A 113 -10.36 -35.75 -1.70
C VAL A 113 -9.44 -36.80 -2.30
N PRO A 114 -9.92 -37.67 -3.21
CA PRO A 114 -9.09 -38.70 -3.82
C PRO A 114 -8.04 -38.07 -4.75
N LEU A 115 -6.76 -38.32 -4.48
CA LEU A 115 -5.64 -37.86 -5.33
C LEU A 115 -5.05 -38.95 -6.23
N SER A 116 -5.51 -40.20 -6.09
CA SER A 116 -5.18 -41.31 -7.00
C SER A 116 -5.95 -41.22 -8.32
N VAL A 117 -5.79 -40.08 -8.99
CA VAL A 117 -6.45 -39.71 -10.26
C VAL A 117 -5.38 -39.38 -11.31
N SER A 118 -5.83 -39.14 -12.55
CA SER A 118 -4.94 -38.76 -13.66
C SER A 118 -4.35 -37.35 -13.48
N ASN A 119 -3.32 -37.02 -14.25
CA ASN A 119 -2.69 -35.69 -14.19
C ASN A 119 -3.66 -34.59 -14.64
N GLU A 120 -4.52 -34.88 -15.62
CA GLU A 120 -5.55 -33.94 -16.07
C GLU A 120 -6.51 -33.58 -14.93
N GLU A 121 -6.88 -34.56 -14.11
CA GLU A 121 -7.75 -34.33 -12.96
C GLU A 121 -7.03 -33.61 -11.82
N LEU A 122 -5.75 -33.92 -11.56
CA LEU A 122 -4.95 -33.14 -10.59
C LEU A 122 -4.83 -31.67 -11.00
N ILE A 123 -4.64 -31.39 -12.29
CA ILE A 123 -4.63 -30.03 -12.83
C ILE A 123 -5.97 -29.34 -12.59
N LYS A 124 -7.09 -30.04 -12.81
CA LYS A 124 -8.43 -29.50 -12.51
C LYS A 124 -8.61 -29.24 -11.03
N ILE A 125 -8.23 -30.14 -10.13
CA ILE A 125 -8.30 -29.92 -8.68
C ILE A 125 -7.48 -28.68 -8.29
N GLY A 126 -6.25 -28.54 -8.80
CA GLY A 126 -5.39 -27.39 -8.48
C GLY A 126 -5.93 -26.05 -9.01
N LYS A 127 -6.50 -26.04 -10.23
CA LYS A 127 -6.99 -24.81 -10.89
C LYS A 127 -8.43 -24.46 -10.52
N GLU A 128 -9.34 -25.42 -10.58
CA GLU A 128 -10.78 -25.22 -10.42
C GLU A 128 -11.25 -25.50 -8.99
N GLY A 129 -10.46 -26.23 -8.20
CA GLY A 129 -10.72 -26.52 -6.79
C GLY A 129 -11.38 -27.87 -6.52
N ILE A 130 -11.85 -28.03 -5.28
CA ILE A 130 -12.42 -29.28 -4.77
C ILE A 130 -13.89 -29.36 -5.19
N GLU A 131 -14.30 -30.49 -5.76
CA GLU A 131 -15.69 -30.75 -6.12
C GLU A 131 -16.57 -30.87 -4.87
N ASP A 132 -17.76 -30.28 -4.90
CA ASP A 132 -18.77 -30.41 -3.86
C ASP A 132 -19.75 -31.56 -4.13
N GLU A 133 -20.67 -31.77 -3.20
CA GLU A 133 -21.72 -32.79 -3.28
C GLU A 133 -22.68 -32.62 -4.48
N ASN A 134 -22.67 -31.47 -5.15
CA ASN A 134 -23.48 -31.16 -6.34
C ASN A 134 -22.66 -31.17 -7.63
N GLY A 135 -21.39 -31.60 -7.59
CA GLY A 135 -20.49 -31.58 -8.76
C GLY A 135 -19.90 -30.19 -9.07
N VAL A 136 -20.05 -29.21 -8.16
CA VAL A 136 -19.55 -27.85 -8.36
C VAL A 136 -18.16 -27.70 -7.73
N ARG A 137 -17.20 -27.23 -8.51
CA ARG A 137 -15.82 -27.00 -8.06
C ARG A 137 -15.69 -25.70 -7.24
N ARG A 138 -14.98 -25.76 -6.11
CA ARG A 138 -14.83 -24.68 -5.13
C ARG A 138 -13.38 -24.17 -5.06
N GLY A 139 -12.88 -23.58 -6.14
CA GLY A 139 -11.52 -23.02 -6.22
C GLY A 139 -11.51 -21.56 -6.67
N PRO A 140 -10.32 -21.03 -7.05
CA PRO A 140 -9.07 -21.76 -7.30
C PRO A 140 -8.26 -22.08 -6.03
N LEU A 141 -7.60 -23.25 -6.01
CA LEU A 141 -6.54 -23.57 -5.02
C LEU A 141 -5.18 -22.99 -5.41
N ALA A 142 -4.98 -22.63 -6.68
CA ALA A 142 -3.73 -22.11 -7.23
C ALA A 142 -2.51 -23.05 -7.00
N LEU A 143 -2.76 -24.36 -6.97
CA LEU A 143 -1.72 -25.39 -6.88
C LEU A 143 -1.36 -25.89 -8.28
N ASP A 144 -0.08 -25.80 -8.64
CA ASP A 144 0.42 -26.34 -9.90
C ASP A 144 0.57 -27.88 -9.85
N LEU A 145 0.87 -28.49 -11.00
CA LEU A 145 0.97 -29.94 -11.09
C LEU A 145 2.10 -30.49 -10.19
N SER A 146 3.22 -29.77 -10.06
CA SER A 146 4.34 -30.20 -9.22
C SER A 146 3.93 -30.23 -7.74
N SER A 147 3.23 -29.21 -7.26
CA SER A 147 2.64 -29.17 -5.91
C SER A 147 1.64 -30.30 -5.71
N MET A 148 0.74 -30.53 -6.66
CA MET A 148 -0.25 -31.61 -6.57
C MET A 148 0.41 -33.00 -6.49
N HIS A 149 1.51 -33.23 -7.20
CA HIS A 149 2.29 -34.46 -7.07
C HIS A 149 2.92 -34.61 -5.69
N ALA A 150 3.55 -33.56 -5.15
CA ALA A 150 4.14 -33.60 -3.80
C ALA A 150 3.09 -33.92 -2.73
N ILE A 151 1.89 -33.33 -2.85
CA ILE A 151 0.75 -33.60 -1.97
C ILE A 151 0.29 -35.06 -2.13
N LYS A 152 0.08 -35.53 -3.36
CA LYS A 152 -0.31 -36.92 -3.65
C LYS A 152 0.67 -37.92 -3.02
N GLU A 153 1.97 -37.71 -3.20
CA GLU A 153 3.01 -38.58 -2.65
C GLU A 153 3.03 -38.58 -1.12
N TYR A 154 2.89 -37.41 -0.49
CA TYR A 154 2.83 -37.29 0.96
C TYR A 154 1.65 -38.09 1.55
N PHE A 155 0.45 -37.93 0.98
CA PHE A 155 -0.74 -38.63 1.46
C PHE A 155 -0.75 -40.12 1.11
N ALA A 156 -0.14 -40.52 -0.01
CA ALA A 156 0.09 -41.93 -0.33
C ALA A 156 0.99 -42.61 0.73
N LYS A 157 2.05 -41.94 1.20
CA LYS A 157 2.90 -42.45 2.30
C LYS A 157 2.12 -42.59 3.61
N LEU A 158 1.15 -41.72 3.86
CA LEU A 158 0.23 -41.81 5.01
C LEU A 158 -0.90 -42.84 4.83
N LYS A 159 -0.99 -43.49 3.66
CA LYS A 159 -2.02 -44.48 3.31
C LYS A 159 -3.45 -43.96 3.49
N ARG A 160 -3.69 -42.69 3.19
CA ARG A 160 -5.02 -42.06 3.23
C ARG A 160 -5.12 -40.92 2.22
N ASN A 161 -6.34 -40.55 1.87
CA ASN A 161 -6.57 -39.31 1.14
C ASN A 161 -6.45 -38.09 2.08
N PRO A 162 -6.11 -36.90 1.54
CA PRO A 162 -6.29 -35.66 2.27
C PRO A 162 -7.77 -35.36 2.51
N THR A 163 -8.06 -34.63 3.58
CA THR A 163 -9.33 -33.93 3.72
C THR A 163 -9.31 -32.60 2.96
N ASP A 164 -10.49 -32.04 2.69
CA ASP A 164 -10.64 -30.73 2.07
C ASP A 164 -9.92 -29.63 2.87
N ILE A 165 -10.06 -29.60 4.18
CA ILE A 165 -9.35 -28.65 5.06
C ILE A 165 -7.82 -28.78 4.95
N GLU A 166 -7.28 -29.97 4.71
CA GLU A 166 -5.83 -30.19 4.54
C GLU A 166 -5.34 -29.62 3.21
N LEU A 167 -6.07 -29.86 2.11
CA LEU A 167 -5.75 -29.28 0.80
C LEU A 167 -5.89 -27.77 0.79
N GLU A 168 -6.95 -27.24 1.40
CA GLU A 168 -7.17 -25.79 1.54
C GLU A 168 -6.03 -25.15 2.35
N SER A 169 -5.61 -25.78 3.46
CA SER A 169 -4.48 -25.28 4.26
C SER A 169 -3.17 -25.23 3.47
N LEU A 170 -2.90 -26.27 2.67
CA LEU A 170 -1.73 -26.33 1.78
C LEU A 170 -1.83 -25.27 0.69
N ALA A 171 -2.99 -25.11 0.05
CA ALA A 171 -3.23 -24.09 -0.97
C ALA A 171 -2.97 -22.67 -0.46
N GLN A 172 -3.51 -22.30 0.71
CA GLN A 172 -3.24 -20.99 1.31
C GLN A 172 -1.76 -20.83 1.65
N THR A 173 -1.16 -21.83 2.29
CA THR A 173 0.23 -21.77 2.77
C THR A 173 1.25 -21.79 1.63
N TRP A 174 0.94 -22.44 0.50
CA TRP A 174 1.86 -22.60 -0.65
C TRP A 174 1.59 -21.59 -1.78
N SER A 175 0.55 -20.77 -1.65
CA SER A 175 0.25 -19.70 -2.60
C SER A 175 1.42 -18.73 -2.76
N GLU A 176 1.50 -18.06 -3.93
CA GLU A 176 2.54 -17.04 -4.16
C GLU A 176 2.48 -15.94 -3.11
N HIS A 177 1.28 -15.53 -2.73
CA HIS A 177 1.06 -14.48 -1.73
C HIS A 177 1.68 -14.79 -0.35
N CYS A 178 1.79 -16.07 0.03
CA CYS A 178 2.31 -16.50 1.33
C CYS A 178 3.75 -17.00 1.28
N LYS A 179 4.18 -17.64 0.19
CA LYS A 179 5.54 -18.22 0.05
C LYS A 179 6.51 -17.37 -0.75
N HIS A 180 6.03 -16.39 -1.50
CA HIS A 180 6.85 -15.53 -2.34
C HIS A 180 7.76 -16.38 -3.24
N THR A 181 7.18 -17.39 -3.89
CA THR A 181 7.90 -18.42 -4.64
C THR A 181 8.72 -17.80 -5.76
N ILE A 182 8.28 -16.72 -6.40
CA ILE A 182 9.07 -16.03 -7.43
C ILE A 182 10.35 -15.43 -6.82
N PHE A 183 10.26 -14.84 -5.63
CA PHE A 183 11.41 -14.28 -4.92
C PHE A 183 12.30 -15.34 -4.24
N ALA A 184 11.75 -16.53 -3.95
CA ALA A 184 12.43 -17.61 -3.24
C ALA A 184 13.05 -18.68 -4.16
N ASN A 185 12.50 -18.84 -5.37
CA ASN A 185 12.97 -19.82 -6.34
C ASN A 185 14.30 -19.40 -6.99
N PRO A 186 15.17 -20.35 -7.37
CA PRO A 186 16.36 -20.06 -8.15
C PRO A 186 16.00 -19.45 -9.52
N ILE A 187 16.77 -18.45 -9.96
CA ILE A 187 16.58 -17.78 -11.26
C ILE A 187 17.93 -17.65 -11.96
N ASP A 188 18.06 -18.20 -13.17
CA ASP A 188 19.31 -18.21 -13.93
C ASP A 188 20.52 -18.67 -13.07
N ASP A 189 21.52 -17.82 -12.84
CA ASP A 189 22.68 -18.10 -12.00
C ASP A 189 22.47 -17.81 -10.50
N ILE A 190 21.34 -17.21 -10.13
CA ILE A 190 20.97 -16.83 -8.76
C ILE A 190 20.36 -18.04 -8.02
N ARG A 191 21.21 -18.79 -7.31
CA ARG A 191 20.85 -20.08 -6.70
C ARG A 191 19.86 -19.98 -5.53
N ASP A 192 19.97 -18.94 -4.70
CA ASP A 192 19.21 -18.81 -3.44
C ASP A 192 17.93 -17.96 -3.58
N GLY A 193 17.59 -17.57 -4.81
CA GLY A 193 16.47 -16.67 -5.12
C GLY A 193 16.80 -15.20 -4.89
N LEU A 194 15.94 -14.33 -5.42
CA LEU A 194 16.13 -12.87 -5.43
C LEU A 194 16.16 -12.28 -4.02
N TYR A 195 15.24 -12.72 -3.15
CA TYR A 195 15.09 -12.18 -1.81
C TYR A 195 16.35 -12.40 -0.95
N LYS A 196 16.85 -13.64 -0.89
CA LYS A 196 18.02 -13.97 -0.06
C LYS A 196 19.29 -13.30 -0.59
N THR A 197 19.45 -13.28 -1.91
CA THR A 197 20.66 -12.77 -2.57
C THR A 197 20.77 -11.26 -2.46
N TYR A 198 19.70 -10.54 -2.78
CA TYR A 198 19.77 -9.10 -2.96
C TYR A 198 19.16 -8.30 -1.80
N ILE A 199 17.94 -8.63 -1.35
CA ILE A 199 17.28 -7.85 -0.28
C ILE A 199 17.86 -8.16 1.10
N LYS A 200 17.83 -9.44 1.49
CA LYS A 200 18.43 -9.91 2.74
C LYS A 200 19.96 -9.83 2.70
N GLY A 201 20.55 -10.11 1.54
CA GLY A 201 22.00 -10.03 1.32
C GLY A 201 22.55 -8.61 1.52
N ALA A 202 21.94 -7.59 0.91
CA ALA A 202 22.32 -6.19 1.13
C ALA A 202 22.21 -5.80 2.61
N THR A 203 21.08 -6.12 3.23
CA THR A 203 20.84 -5.80 4.64
C THR A 203 21.87 -6.44 5.56
N ASN A 204 22.19 -7.72 5.37
CA ASN A 204 23.20 -8.42 6.17
C ASN A 204 24.59 -7.80 6.00
N LEU A 205 24.96 -7.42 4.77
CA LEU A 205 26.23 -6.76 4.49
C LEU A 205 26.33 -5.40 5.19
N ILE A 206 25.29 -4.56 5.06
CA ILE A 206 25.23 -3.23 5.66
C ILE A 206 25.31 -3.32 7.18
N ARG A 207 24.53 -4.23 7.79
CA ARG A 207 24.56 -4.44 9.25
C ARG A 207 25.94 -4.87 9.73
N LYS A 208 26.59 -5.79 9.01
CA LYS A 208 27.96 -6.22 9.30
C LYS A 208 28.95 -5.05 9.21
N GLN A 209 28.81 -4.18 8.21
CA GLN A 209 29.66 -3.00 8.03
C GLN A 209 29.42 -1.94 9.12
N LYS A 210 28.18 -1.73 9.55
CA LYS A 210 27.84 -0.79 10.63
C LYS A 210 28.33 -1.26 12.00
N GLY A 211 28.40 -2.57 12.24
CA GLY A 211 28.95 -3.14 13.47
C GLY A 211 28.23 -2.63 14.71
N LYS A 212 28.92 -1.86 15.56
CA LYS A 212 28.31 -1.27 16.79
C LYS A 212 27.26 -0.19 16.49
N GLU A 213 27.31 0.40 15.30
CA GLU A 213 26.34 1.38 14.82
C GLU A 213 25.13 0.73 14.12
N ASP A 214 25.01 -0.61 14.14
CA ASP A 214 23.80 -1.29 13.67
C ASP A 214 22.62 -0.91 14.57
N PHE A 215 21.63 -0.23 13.98
CA PHE A 215 20.42 0.20 14.65
C PHE A 215 19.22 -0.68 14.33
N CYS A 216 19.37 -1.72 13.50
CA CYS A 216 18.28 -2.64 13.21
C CYS A 216 18.12 -3.69 14.32
N VAL A 217 16.88 -4.04 14.65
CA VAL A 217 16.59 -4.95 15.78
C VAL A 217 15.95 -6.26 15.31
N SER A 218 14.70 -6.23 14.87
CA SER A 218 14.00 -7.38 14.31
C SER A 218 13.74 -7.13 12.83
N ILE A 219 14.28 -7.99 11.98
CA ILE A 219 14.21 -7.85 10.53
C ILE A 219 13.90 -9.22 9.93
N PHE A 220 12.91 -9.27 9.04
CA PHE A 220 12.54 -10.47 8.27
C PHE A 220 12.10 -11.70 9.09
N SER A 221 11.76 -11.50 10.36
CA SER A 221 11.36 -12.56 11.29
C SER A 221 10.04 -12.28 12.01
N ASP A 222 9.41 -11.14 11.72
CA ASP A 222 8.22 -10.63 12.39
C ASP A 222 7.31 -9.93 11.36
N ASN A 223 6.11 -9.53 11.76
CA ASN A 223 5.10 -8.91 10.90
C ASN A 223 5.56 -7.54 10.34
N ALA A 224 6.51 -6.88 11.01
CA ALA A 224 7.11 -5.61 10.60
C ALA A 224 8.62 -5.59 10.86
N GLY A 225 9.33 -4.67 10.21
CA GLY A 225 10.73 -4.37 10.48
C GLY A 225 10.89 -3.30 11.55
N ALA A 226 11.93 -3.38 12.39
CA ALA A 226 12.16 -2.41 13.44
C ALA A 226 13.60 -1.88 13.51
N ILE A 227 13.70 -0.59 13.83
CA ILE A 227 14.94 0.11 14.13
C ILE A 227 14.87 0.75 15.53
N ILE A 228 16.03 1.01 16.10
CA ILE A 228 16.15 1.74 17.36
C ILE A 228 15.64 3.18 17.15
N PHE A 229 14.72 3.66 17.97
CA PHE A 229 14.38 5.09 18.02
C PHE A 229 15.30 5.80 19.03
N ASP A 230 15.40 5.24 20.22
CA ASP A 230 16.32 5.68 21.27
C ASP A 230 16.64 4.54 22.25
N LYS A 231 17.14 4.89 23.44
CA LYS A 231 17.49 3.91 24.48
C LYS A 231 16.26 3.15 25.02
N ASP A 232 15.07 3.76 24.95
CA ASP A 232 13.84 3.28 25.59
C ASP A 232 12.83 2.74 24.60
N TYR A 233 12.90 3.12 23.32
CA TYR A 233 11.92 2.76 22.29
C TYR A 233 12.52 2.23 20.98
N LEU A 234 11.76 1.36 20.33
CA LEU A 234 11.94 0.96 18.94
C LEU A 234 10.81 1.56 18.09
N ILE A 235 11.12 1.81 16.82
CA ILE A 235 10.15 2.25 15.82
C ILE A 235 10.07 1.20 14.71
N THR A 236 8.86 0.82 14.33
CA THR A 236 8.60 -0.19 13.29
C THR A 236 8.03 0.48 12.05
N HIS A 237 8.21 -0.12 10.88
CA HIS A 237 7.52 0.31 9.65
C HIS A 237 7.21 -0.91 8.79
N LYS A 238 5.99 -0.94 8.26
CA LYS A 238 5.49 -1.95 7.33
C LYS A 238 4.63 -1.27 6.28
N VAL A 239 4.74 -1.71 5.03
CA VAL A 239 3.88 -1.30 3.93
C VAL A 239 3.41 -2.57 3.21
N GLU A 240 2.12 -2.70 2.98
CA GLU A 240 1.46 -3.80 2.28
C GLU A 240 0.78 -3.29 0.99
N THR A 241 0.26 -4.22 0.20
CA THR A 241 -0.52 -3.90 -1.02
C THR A 241 -1.87 -4.58 -1.02
N HIS A 242 -2.88 -3.95 -1.63
CA HIS A 242 -4.24 -4.51 -1.68
C HIS A 242 -4.91 -4.33 -3.05
N ASN A 243 -4.20 -4.72 -4.11
CA ASN A 243 -4.49 -4.36 -5.50
C ASN A 243 -5.75 -5.01 -6.08
N SER A 244 -5.83 -6.35 -6.10
CA SER A 244 -6.96 -7.08 -6.71
C SER A 244 -8.29 -6.78 -6.03
N PRO A 245 -8.38 -6.81 -4.68
CA PRO A 245 -9.65 -6.52 -4.02
C PRO A 245 -10.07 -5.06 -4.23
N SER A 246 -9.12 -4.11 -4.32
CA SER A 246 -9.42 -2.72 -4.63
C SER A 246 -9.89 -2.49 -6.08
N ALA A 247 -9.62 -3.42 -7.00
CA ALA A 247 -10.18 -3.38 -8.35
C ALA A 247 -11.67 -3.80 -8.37
N LEU A 248 -12.05 -4.74 -7.52
CA LEU A 248 -13.40 -5.33 -7.45
C LEU A 248 -14.33 -4.55 -6.52
N ASP A 249 -13.82 -4.18 -5.34
CA ASP A 249 -14.50 -3.31 -4.39
C ASP A 249 -13.50 -2.30 -3.80
N PRO A 250 -13.41 -1.12 -4.41
CA PRO A 250 -12.38 -0.14 -4.06
C PRO A 250 -12.42 0.31 -2.60
N PHE A 251 -13.62 0.42 -2.01
CA PHE A 251 -13.76 0.79 -0.60
C PHE A 251 -13.33 -0.34 0.34
N GLY A 252 -13.91 -1.54 0.19
CA GLY A 252 -13.58 -2.71 1.00
C GLY A 252 -12.13 -3.15 0.87
N GLY A 253 -11.60 -3.18 -0.35
CA GLY A 253 -10.20 -3.49 -0.60
C GLY A 253 -9.23 -2.52 0.07
N ALA A 254 -9.49 -1.21 0.00
CA ALA A 254 -8.60 -0.23 0.61
C ALA A 254 -8.72 -0.18 2.14
N ILE A 255 -9.93 -0.25 2.70
CA ILE A 255 -10.10 -0.26 4.16
C ILE A 255 -9.45 -1.48 4.79
N THR A 256 -9.59 -2.66 4.17
CA THR A 256 -8.94 -3.90 4.64
C THR A 256 -7.43 -3.85 4.48
N GLY A 257 -6.92 -3.20 3.44
CA GLY A 257 -5.49 -2.91 3.29
C GLY A 257 -4.92 -2.12 4.47
N ILE A 258 -5.51 -0.97 4.84
CA ILE A 258 -4.98 -0.13 5.92
C ILE A 258 -5.17 -0.75 7.31
N VAL A 259 -6.32 -1.34 7.60
CA VAL A 259 -6.52 -2.01 8.90
C VAL A 259 -5.71 -3.31 8.97
N GLY A 260 -5.41 -3.97 7.84
CA GLY A 260 -4.50 -5.11 7.78
C GLY A 260 -3.10 -4.74 8.25
N VAL A 261 -2.48 -3.72 7.64
CA VAL A 261 -1.12 -3.28 8.02
C VAL A 261 -1.05 -2.65 9.42
N ASN A 262 -2.15 -2.06 9.90
CA ASN A 262 -2.27 -1.69 11.31
C ASN A 262 -2.12 -2.92 12.23
N ARG A 263 -2.70 -4.08 11.86
CA ARG A 263 -2.54 -5.32 12.62
C ARG A 263 -1.14 -5.88 12.53
N ASP A 264 -0.45 -5.78 11.39
CA ASP A 264 0.96 -6.18 11.30
C ASP A 264 1.80 -5.42 12.34
N THR A 265 1.54 -4.12 12.48
CA THR A 265 2.20 -3.30 13.51
C THR A 265 1.83 -3.75 14.93
N ILE A 266 0.56 -4.05 15.19
CA ILE A 266 0.13 -4.59 16.50
C ILE A 266 0.69 -6.00 16.73
N GLY A 267 0.98 -6.77 15.68
CA GLY A 267 1.58 -8.10 15.74
C GLY A 267 3.08 -8.09 15.99
N PHE A 268 3.75 -6.95 15.75
CA PHE A 268 5.20 -6.83 15.96
C PHE A 268 5.58 -7.01 17.44
N GLY A 269 6.51 -7.92 17.72
CA GLY A 269 6.95 -8.25 19.06
C GLY A 269 5.79 -8.64 19.97
N LEU A 270 5.76 -8.08 21.18
CA LEU A 270 4.64 -8.20 22.11
C LEU A 270 3.58 -7.09 21.89
N GLY A 271 3.61 -6.37 20.77
CA GLY A 271 2.58 -5.40 20.38
C GLY A 271 3.07 -3.96 20.35
N ALA A 272 3.39 -3.48 19.14
CA ALA A 272 3.70 -2.08 18.90
C ALA A 272 2.43 -1.23 18.74
N LYS A 273 2.49 0.02 19.20
CA LYS A 273 1.43 1.01 19.05
C LYS A 273 1.46 1.60 17.65
N PRO A 274 0.42 1.47 16.82
CA PRO A 274 0.30 2.26 15.59
C PRO A 274 0.27 3.77 15.90
N ILE A 275 1.15 4.53 15.26
CA ILE A 275 1.36 5.97 15.54
C ILE A 275 1.32 6.85 14.29
N ALA A 276 1.51 6.28 13.10
CA ALA A 276 1.35 6.98 11.84
C ALA A 276 1.04 5.98 10.72
N ASN A 277 0.23 6.40 9.75
CA ASN A 277 -0.12 5.66 8.56
C ASN A 277 0.39 6.36 7.31
N THR A 278 0.66 5.57 6.27
CA THR A 278 1.08 6.02 4.95
C THR A 278 0.21 5.41 3.86
N TYR A 279 0.14 6.07 2.71
CA TYR A 279 -0.59 5.59 1.54
C TYR A 279 0.16 5.85 0.25
N GLY A 280 -0.08 5.03 -0.77
CA GLY A 280 0.42 5.28 -2.12
C GLY A 280 -0.55 4.73 -3.13
N PHE A 281 -0.89 5.53 -4.15
CA PHE A 281 -1.90 5.12 -5.13
C PHE A 281 -1.39 5.22 -6.56
N CYS A 282 -1.60 4.17 -7.35
CA CYS A 282 -1.46 4.20 -8.80
C CYS A 282 -2.82 3.90 -9.46
N PHE A 283 -3.37 4.86 -10.18
CA PHE A 283 -4.71 4.77 -10.78
C PHE A 283 -4.70 4.99 -12.30
N GLY A 284 -5.73 4.47 -12.96
CA GLY A 284 -6.13 5.02 -14.27
C GLY A 284 -6.62 6.46 -14.13
N TYR A 285 -6.55 7.25 -15.20
CA TYR A 285 -7.02 8.63 -15.18
C TYR A 285 -8.54 8.69 -14.86
N PRO A 286 -8.99 9.60 -13.98
CA PRO A 286 -10.38 9.63 -13.50
C PRO A 286 -11.39 10.12 -14.55
N ASP A 287 -10.93 10.74 -15.62
CA ASP A 287 -11.71 11.17 -16.78
C ASP A 287 -11.75 10.11 -17.91
N ASP A 288 -11.17 8.92 -17.70
CA ASP A 288 -11.26 7.81 -18.65
C ASP A 288 -12.68 7.19 -18.67
N GLU A 289 -13.34 7.27 -19.82
CA GLU A 289 -14.70 6.77 -20.04
C GLU A 289 -14.75 5.39 -20.73
N ARG A 290 -13.61 4.78 -21.07
CA ARG A 290 -13.57 3.55 -21.90
C ARG A 290 -14.17 2.32 -21.17
N LYS A 291 -15.06 1.62 -21.89
CA LYS A 291 -15.80 0.37 -21.56
C LYS A 291 -14.99 -0.93 -21.52
N PHE A 292 -14.86 -1.64 -20.38
CA PHE A 292 -14.22 -2.97 -20.32
C PHE A 292 -15.05 -3.97 -19.54
N PHE A 293 -14.98 -5.23 -19.94
CA PHE A 293 -15.78 -6.32 -19.42
C PHE A 293 -14.88 -7.50 -19.07
N ARG A 294 -15.20 -8.21 -17.99
CA ARG A 294 -14.45 -9.42 -17.58
C ARG A 294 -14.82 -10.64 -18.43
N ASP A 295 -16.02 -10.67 -18.98
CA ASP A 295 -16.56 -11.79 -19.75
C ASP A 295 -16.84 -11.44 -21.22
N LYS A 296 -16.81 -12.46 -22.07
CA LYS A 296 -17.04 -12.34 -23.51
C LYS A 296 -18.45 -11.85 -23.87
N ASN A 297 -19.43 -12.13 -23.01
CA ASN A 297 -20.83 -11.77 -23.24
C ASN A 297 -21.16 -10.33 -22.82
N LEU A 298 -20.15 -9.56 -22.38
CA LEU A 298 -20.26 -8.15 -21.99
C LEU A 298 -21.26 -7.92 -20.84
N THR A 299 -21.35 -8.88 -19.91
CA THR A 299 -22.30 -8.82 -18.78
C THR A 299 -21.66 -8.29 -17.49
N GLN A 300 -20.34 -8.41 -17.35
CA GLN A 300 -19.56 -8.04 -16.17
C GLN A 300 -18.70 -6.81 -16.45
N LEU A 301 -19.36 -5.65 -16.52
CA LEU A 301 -18.72 -4.35 -16.68
C LEU A 301 -17.74 -4.05 -15.53
N MET A 302 -16.54 -3.56 -15.85
CA MET A 302 -15.57 -3.08 -14.88
C MET A 302 -15.96 -1.72 -14.29
N LEU A 303 -15.52 -1.46 -13.05
CA LEU A 303 -15.68 -0.15 -12.43
C LEU A 303 -14.87 0.92 -13.17
N SER A 304 -15.40 2.14 -13.27
CA SER A 304 -14.65 3.26 -13.84
C SER A 304 -13.48 3.68 -12.96
N SER A 305 -12.42 4.22 -13.56
CA SER A 305 -11.24 4.73 -12.84
C SER A 305 -11.60 5.72 -11.73
N LYS A 306 -12.56 6.63 -11.97
CA LYS A 306 -13.05 7.57 -10.96
C LYS A 306 -13.69 6.88 -9.77
N ARG A 307 -14.49 5.83 -10.01
CA ARG A 307 -15.14 5.07 -8.95
C ARG A 307 -14.12 4.29 -8.13
N ILE A 308 -13.11 3.71 -8.79
CA ILE A 308 -11.98 3.05 -8.13
C ILE A 308 -11.23 4.04 -7.23
N MET A 309 -10.79 5.17 -7.78
CA MET A 309 -10.07 6.21 -7.04
C MET A 309 -10.87 6.69 -5.82
N ASN A 310 -12.13 7.05 -5.99
CA ASN A 310 -12.97 7.57 -4.90
C ASN A 310 -13.19 6.53 -3.80
N GLY A 311 -13.43 5.26 -4.15
CA GLY A 311 -13.63 4.22 -3.17
C GLY A 311 -12.35 3.88 -2.41
N VAL A 312 -11.19 3.79 -3.09
CA VAL A 312 -9.89 3.56 -2.43
C VAL A 312 -9.56 4.69 -1.45
N ILE A 313 -9.66 5.94 -1.90
CA ILE A 313 -9.36 7.11 -1.05
C ILE A 313 -10.25 7.10 0.19
N LYS A 314 -11.54 6.79 0.03
CA LYS A 314 -12.49 6.68 1.13
C LYS A 314 -12.20 5.51 2.06
N GLY A 315 -11.77 4.36 1.54
CA GLY A 315 -11.43 3.19 2.34
C GLY A 315 -10.25 3.46 3.28
N ILE A 316 -9.16 4.05 2.74
CA ILE A 316 -8.01 4.48 3.56
C ILE A 316 -8.42 5.56 4.57
N ASN A 317 -9.24 6.54 4.15
CA ASN A 317 -9.77 7.59 5.04
C ASN A 317 -10.44 7.00 6.27
N VAL A 318 -11.45 6.16 6.06
CA VAL A 318 -12.26 5.58 7.13
C VAL A 318 -11.41 4.68 8.01
N GLY A 319 -10.56 3.85 7.41
CA GLY A 319 -9.67 2.95 8.15
C GLY A 319 -8.68 3.69 9.05
N GLY A 320 -8.02 4.74 8.56
CA GLY A 320 -7.08 5.56 9.35
C GLY A 320 -7.79 6.41 10.41
N ASN A 321 -8.76 7.23 9.99
CA ASN A 321 -9.44 8.20 10.86
C ASN A 321 -10.20 7.50 11.99
N CYS A 322 -11.00 6.47 11.69
CA CYS A 322 -11.77 5.76 12.73
C CYS A 322 -10.88 4.91 13.65
N SER A 323 -9.69 4.50 13.20
CA SER A 323 -8.70 3.86 14.06
C SER A 323 -7.96 4.85 14.98
N GLY A 324 -8.10 6.16 14.73
CA GLY A 324 -7.37 7.20 15.48
C GLY A 324 -5.87 7.17 15.23
N ILE A 325 -5.45 6.83 14.00
CA ILE A 325 -4.06 6.79 13.58
C ILE A 325 -3.88 7.83 12.46
N PRO A 326 -2.96 8.81 12.62
CA PRO A 326 -2.83 9.89 11.65
C PRO A 326 -2.23 9.33 10.35
N THR A 327 -2.85 9.61 9.21
CA THR A 327 -2.38 9.21 7.88
C THR A 327 -1.62 10.38 7.24
N ILE A 328 -0.30 10.39 7.42
CA ILE A 328 0.53 11.59 7.26
C ILE A 328 1.30 11.66 5.95
N SER A 329 1.62 10.52 5.33
CA SER A 329 2.54 10.46 4.18
C SER A 329 1.91 9.73 3.01
N GLY A 330 1.98 10.29 1.80
CA GLY A 330 1.63 9.52 0.63
C GLY A 330 1.77 10.22 -0.72
N PHE A 331 1.50 9.46 -1.78
CA PHE A 331 1.61 9.90 -3.17
C PHE A 331 0.44 9.40 -4.02
N ILE A 332 0.27 10.01 -5.19
CA ILE A 332 -0.63 9.55 -6.24
C ILE A 332 0.07 9.58 -7.60
N LYS A 333 -0.12 8.53 -8.40
CA LYS A 333 0.36 8.41 -9.78
C LYS A 333 -0.77 7.94 -10.69
N PHE A 334 -0.76 8.45 -11.92
CA PHE A 334 -1.72 8.15 -12.97
C PHE A 334 -1.01 7.60 -14.19
N ASP A 335 -1.52 6.49 -14.71
CA ASP A 335 -1.16 5.87 -15.98
C ASP A 335 -2.34 5.04 -16.47
N ASP A 336 -2.59 5.05 -17.78
CA ASP A 336 -3.66 4.28 -18.42
C ASP A 336 -3.59 2.79 -18.05
N ARG A 337 -2.40 2.24 -17.83
CA ARG A 337 -2.18 0.83 -17.53
C ARG A 337 -2.66 0.39 -16.15
N TYR A 338 -2.96 1.31 -15.23
CA TYR A 338 -3.53 1.00 -13.91
C TYR A 338 -5.07 0.99 -13.91
N ARG A 339 -5.73 1.30 -15.03
CA ARG A 339 -7.19 1.44 -15.10
C ARG A 339 -7.95 0.16 -14.77
N ALA A 340 -7.39 -1.00 -15.10
CA ALA A 340 -8.04 -2.29 -14.87
C ALA A 340 -7.74 -2.84 -13.47
N LYS A 341 -6.53 -2.59 -12.97
CA LYS A 341 -6.08 -3.00 -11.65
C LYS A 341 -5.23 -1.89 -11.04
N PRO A 342 -5.76 -1.14 -10.05
CA PRO A 342 -5.00 -0.09 -9.39
C PRO A 342 -3.92 -0.69 -8.49
N LEU A 343 -2.91 0.10 -8.15
CA LEU A 343 -2.00 -0.25 -7.06
C LEU A 343 -2.37 0.57 -5.83
N VAL A 344 -2.57 -0.13 -4.71
CA VAL A 344 -2.95 0.46 -3.44
C VAL A 344 -1.94 0.02 -2.39
N PHE A 345 -1.05 0.94 -2.04
CA PHE A 345 -0.07 0.77 -0.98
C PHE A 345 -0.63 1.37 0.31
N ALA A 346 -0.57 0.61 1.39
CA ALA A 346 -0.98 1.05 2.73
C ALA A 346 0.14 0.71 3.72
N GLY A 347 0.54 1.66 4.55
CA GLY A 347 1.61 1.46 5.52
C GLY A 347 1.28 1.97 6.90
N THR A 348 1.97 1.41 7.90
CA THR A 348 1.86 1.79 9.30
C THR A 348 3.23 1.81 9.96
N VAL A 349 3.45 2.85 10.75
CA VAL A 349 4.59 3.01 11.65
C VAL A 349 4.14 2.73 13.08
N GLY A 350 4.92 1.92 13.80
CA GLY A 350 4.65 1.53 15.18
C GLY A 350 5.69 2.01 16.18
N LEU A 351 5.28 2.23 17.43
CA LEU A 351 6.17 2.52 18.56
C LEU A 351 6.04 1.41 19.61
N ILE A 352 7.17 0.85 20.05
CA ILE A 352 7.19 -0.16 21.11
C ILE A 352 8.30 0.15 22.13
N PRO A 353 8.04 0.05 23.45
CA PRO A 353 9.11 0.14 24.44
C PRO A 353 10.16 -0.92 24.16
N LYS A 354 11.46 -0.64 24.22
CA LYS A 354 12.53 -1.60 23.94
C LYS A 354 12.52 -2.79 24.91
N LYS A 355 12.10 -2.55 26.16
CA LYS A 355 11.96 -3.58 27.20
C LYS A 355 10.63 -3.47 27.93
N ILE A 356 10.08 -4.62 28.30
CA ILE A 356 8.91 -4.79 29.19
C ILE A 356 9.35 -5.71 30.32
N HIS A 357 9.26 -5.26 31.58
CA HIS A 357 9.73 -6.02 32.75
C HIS A 357 11.12 -6.67 32.59
N LYS A 358 12.08 -5.90 32.03
CA LYS A 358 13.47 -6.31 31.72
C LYS A 358 13.64 -7.28 30.53
N LYS A 359 12.56 -7.85 29.98
CA LYS A 359 12.61 -8.63 28.73
C LYS A 359 12.58 -7.70 27.52
N PHE A 360 13.19 -8.09 26.42
CA PHE A 360 13.06 -7.33 25.18
C PHE A 360 11.66 -7.50 24.59
N SER A 361 11.03 -6.40 24.19
CA SER A 361 9.65 -6.41 23.71
C SER A 361 9.47 -7.00 22.31
N HIS A 362 10.54 -7.02 21.51
CA HIS A 362 10.55 -7.63 20.18
C HIS A 362 10.74 -9.14 20.23
N GLU A 363 11.14 -9.70 21.38
CA GLU A 363 11.26 -11.14 21.56
C GLU A 363 9.89 -11.71 21.95
N LYS A 364 9.33 -12.52 21.05
CA LYS A 364 8.07 -13.24 21.24
C LYS A 364 8.25 -14.72 20.90
N SER A 365 7.56 -15.60 21.62
CA SER A 365 7.59 -17.04 21.35
C SER A 365 6.46 -17.76 22.07
N ALA A 366 5.59 -18.41 21.31
CA ALA A 366 4.53 -19.26 21.81
C ALA A 366 5.13 -20.44 22.57
N LYS A 367 4.48 -20.85 23.66
CA LYS A 367 4.97 -21.94 24.52
C LYS A 367 4.01 -23.12 24.49
N ALA A 368 4.58 -24.32 24.49
CA ALA A 368 3.79 -25.54 24.68
C ALA A 368 3.08 -25.48 26.03
N GLY A 369 1.78 -25.79 26.05
CA GLY A 369 0.89 -25.67 27.20
C GLY A 369 0.07 -24.38 27.24
N ASP A 370 0.44 -23.35 26.47
CA ASP A 370 -0.34 -22.11 26.38
C ASP A 370 -1.62 -22.31 25.58
N TYR A 371 -2.66 -21.53 25.91
CA TYR A 371 -3.86 -21.47 25.09
C TYR A 371 -3.56 -20.75 23.77
N ILE A 372 -4.15 -21.28 22.69
CA ILE A 372 -4.35 -20.55 21.43
C ILE A 372 -5.59 -19.70 21.63
N VAL A 373 -5.42 -18.38 21.68
CA VAL A 373 -6.51 -17.42 21.88
C VAL A 373 -6.70 -16.58 20.64
N MET A 374 -7.92 -16.58 20.11
CA MET A 374 -8.34 -15.64 19.08
C MET A 374 -9.03 -14.46 19.75
N ILE A 375 -8.67 -13.24 19.35
CA ILE A 375 -9.31 -12.02 19.83
C ILE A 375 -9.81 -11.15 18.67
N GLY A 376 -10.84 -10.34 18.93
CA GLY A 376 -11.39 -9.37 17.97
C GLY A 376 -12.62 -9.88 17.20
N GLY A 377 -12.61 -9.72 15.87
CA GLY A 377 -13.76 -10.00 15.00
C GLY A 377 -14.21 -11.47 14.96
N LYS A 378 -15.49 -11.72 14.66
CA LYS A 378 -16.04 -13.08 14.48
C LYS A 378 -15.79 -13.61 13.06
N VAL A 379 -15.75 -14.94 12.91
CA VAL A 379 -15.48 -15.62 11.63
C VAL A 379 -16.74 -15.74 10.78
N GLY A 380 -16.64 -15.37 9.51
CA GLY A 380 -17.66 -15.50 8.47
C GLY A 380 -17.07 -15.96 7.14
N LEU A 381 -17.89 -16.02 6.08
CA LEU A 381 -17.50 -16.30 4.69
C LEU A 381 -16.81 -15.08 4.03
N ASP A 382 -15.92 -14.44 4.77
CA ASP A 382 -15.21 -13.25 4.33
C ASP A 382 -13.86 -13.68 3.70
N GLY A 383 -13.61 -13.32 2.45
CA GLY A 383 -12.32 -13.53 1.77
C GLY A 383 -11.85 -14.97 1.69
N ILE A 384 -12.80 -15.91 1.60
CA ILE A 384 -12.48 -17.30 1.29
C ILE A 384 -11.72 -17.33 -0.05
N HIS A 385 -10.56 -17.99 -0.05
CA HIS A 385 -9.62 -18.05 -1.18
C HIS A 385 -8.96 -16.70 -1.57
N GLY A 386 -8.89 -15.72 -0.66
CA GLY A 386 -8.26 -14.41 -0.91
C GLY A 386 -6.78 -14.50 -1.31
N ALA A 387 -5.98 -15.30 -0.59
CA ALA A 387 -4.55 -15.49 -0.90
C ALA A 387 -4.32 -16.18 -2.27
N THR A 388 -5.10 -17.23 -2.57
CA THR A 388 -4.99 -17.96 -3.84
C THR A 388 -5.52 -17.12 -5.01
N PHE A 389 -6.59 -16.35 -4.80
CA PHE A 389 -7.12 -15.39 -5.78
C PHE A 389 -6.11 -14.29 -6.12
N SER A 390 -5.40 -13.77 -5.12
CA SER A 390 -4.36 -12.74 -5.34
C SER A 390 -3.12 -13.28 -6.08
N SER A 391 -3.00 -14.61 -6.19
CA SER A 391 -1.91 -15.32 -6.88
C SER A 391 -2.24 -15.65 -8.34
N VAL A 392 -3.34 -15.15 -8.90
CA VAL A 392 -3.74 -15.34 -10.31
C VAL A 392 -4.13 -14.02 -10.97
N ALA A 393 -4.11 -13.99 -12.32
CA ALA A 393 -4.58 -12.83 -13.08
C ALA A 393 -6.09 -12.65 -12.96
N MET A 394 -6.58 -11.41 -13.10
CA MET A 394 -8.01 -11.11 -12.97
C MET A 394 -8.77 -11.40 -14.28
N ASP A 395 -9.89 -12.13 -14.18
CA ASP A 395 -10.70 -12.62 -15.32
C ASP A 395 -12.22 -12.80 -14.96
N SER A 396 -12.98 -13.49 -15.82
CA SER A 396 -14.41 -13.76 -15.65
C SER A 396 -14.78 -14.70 -14.49
N ASN A 397 -13.84 -15.53 -14.02
CA ASN A 397 -14.04 -16.53 -12.97
C ASN A 397 -13.68 -16.00 -11.58
N SER A 398 -13.26 -14.74 -11.50
CA SER A 398 -12.84 -14.08 -10.25
C SER A 398 -14.00 -14.02 -9.22
N PRO A 399 -13.90 -14.74 -8.07
CA PRO A 399 -14.99 -14.86 -7.11
C PRO A 399 -15.37 -13.54 -6.43
N ALA A 400 -16.67 -13.28 -6.29
CA ALA A 400 -17.20 -12.13 -5.55
C ALA A 400 -16.93 -12.19 -4.03
N THR A 401 -16.70 -13.39 -3.49
CA THR A 401 -16.50 -13.69 -2.05
C THR A 401 -15.17 -13.19 -1.50
N ALA A 402 -14.27 -12.69 -2.36
CA ALA A 402 -12.99 -12.11 -1.97
C ALA A 402 -13.12 -10.72 -1.30
N VAL A 403 -14.27 -10.05 -1.44
CA VAL A 403 -14.45 -8.67 -0.96
C VAL A 403 -14.93 -8.65 0.49
N GLN A 404 -14.28 -7.82 1.30
CA GLN A 404 -14.55 -7.67 2.73
C GLN A 404 -14.63 -6.20 3.13
N ILE A 405 -15.35 -5.89 4.20
CA ILE A 405 -15.36 -4.56 4.83
C ILE A 405 -14.75 -4.72 6.23
N GLY A 406 -13.65 -4.01 6.48
CA GLY A 406 -13.01 -3.93 7.79
C GLY A 406 -13.79 -3.03 8.76
N ASP A 407 -13.61 -3.28 10.06
CA ASP A 407 -14.20 -2.58 11.20
C ASP A 407 -13.11 -1.87 12.04
N PRO A 408 -12.73 -0.63 11.68
CA PRO A 408 -11.65 0.09 12.37
C PRO A 408 -11.94 0.36 13.86
N ILE A 409 -13.21 0.42 14.28
CA ILE A 409 -13.58 0.65 15.68
C ILE A 409 -13.28 -0.61 16.50
N THR A 410 -13.63 -1.79 15.98
CA THR A 410 -13.27 -3.06 16.60
C THR A 410 -11.74 -3.20 16.70
N GLN A 411 -11.00 -2.86 15.64
CA GLN A 411 -9.54 -2.83 15.68
C GLN A 411 -9.01 -1.86 16.74
N LYS A 412 -9.61 -0.67 16.89
CA LYS A 412 -9.18 0.32 17.90
C LYS A 412 -9.33 -0.21 19.32
N LYS A 413 -10.49 -0.80 19.66
CA LYS A 413 -10.72 -1.41 20.98
C LYS A 413 -9.68 -2.50 21.27
N LEU A 414 -9.47 -3.38 20.29
CA LEU A 414 -8.48 -4.46 20.33
C LEU A 414 -7.05 -3.93 20.55
N SER A 415 -6.63 -2.97 19.73
CA SER A 415 -5.29 -2.37 19.77
C SER A 415 -5.03 -1.72 21.13
N ASP A 416 -5.97 -0.91 21.62
CA ASP A 416 -5.81 -0.23 22.90
C ASP A 416 -5.74 -1.23 24.07
N ALA A 417 -6.58 -2.26 24.10
CA ALA A 417 -6.55 -3.30 25.14
C ALA A 417 -5.21 -4.07 25.18
N LEU A 418 -4.63 -4.34 24.01
CA LEU A 418 -3.34 -5.01 23.91
C LEU A 418 -2.18 -4.09 24.32
N VAL A 419 -2.06 -2.98 23.61
CA VAL A 419 -0.84 -2.15 23.58
C VAL A 419 -0.73 -1.26 24.82
N LYS A 420 -1.86 -0.90 25.47
CA LYS A 420 -1.85 -0.06 26.68
C LYS A 420 -1.89 -0.87 27.98
N GLU A 421 -2.30 -2.15 27.92
CA GLU A 421 -2.59 -2.92 29.14
C GLU A 421 -2.05 -4.35 29.06
N ALA A 422 -2.58 -5.20 28.19
CA ALA A 422 -2.26 -6.63 28.23
C ALA A 422 -0.77 -6.94 28.05
N ARG A 423 -0.10 -6.18 27.16
CA ARG A 423 1.35 -6.24 26.95
C ARG A 423 2.12 -5.87 28.22
N ASP A 424 1.80 -4.72 28.81
CA ASP A 424 2.53 -4.17 29.95
C ASP A 424 2.28 -4.98 31.23
N MET A 425 1.16 -5.69 31.30
CA MET A 425 0.85 -6.70 32.31
C MET A 425 1.49 -8.09 32.05
N ASP A 426 2.26 -8.26 30.97
CA ASP A 426 2.90 -9.52 30.56
C ASP A 426 1.88 -10.67 30.42
N LEU A 427 0.70 -10.45 29.83
CA LEU A 427 -0.39 -11.45 29.84
C LEU A 427 -0.30 -12.55 28.76
N TYR A 428 0.60 -12.42 27.79
CA TYR A 428 0.78 -13.38 26.69
C TYR A 428 2.26 -13.46 26.29
N ASN A 429 2.63 -14.54 25.61
CA ASN A 429 4.02 -14.84 25.22
C ASN A 429 4.31 -14.57 23.73
N SER A 430 3.27 -14.59 22.89
CA SER A 430 3.39 -14.33 21.44
C SER A 430 2.05 -13.89 20.86
N ILE A 431 2.11 -13.14 19.77
CA ILE A 431 0.97 -12.57 19.05
C ILE A 431 1.29 -12.47 17.55
N THR A 432 0.29 -12.73 16.70
CA THR A 432 0.34 -12.46 15.26
C THR A 432 -1.04 -12.04 14.75
N ASP A 433 -1.08 -11.37 13.60
CA ASP A 433 -2.33 -11.01 12.94
C ASP A 433 -3.00 -12.21 12.26
N ASN A 434 -4.30 -12.09 11.99
CA ASN A 434 -5.02 -12.97 11.09
C ASN A 434 -5.26 -12.24 9.77
N GLY A 435 -4.41 -12.51 8.77
CA GLY A 435 -4.51 -12.02 7.41
C GLY A 435 -4.87 -13.13 6.42
N ALA A 436 -4.07 -13.25 5.37
CA ALA A 436 -4.22 -14.24 4.30
C ALA A 436 -4.21 -15.69 4.84
N GLY A 437 -5.17 -16.50 4.41
CA GLY A 437 -5.37 -17.87 4.92
C GLY A 437 -5.85 -17.97 6.38
N GLY A 438 -6.12 -16.86 7.05
CA GLY A 438 -6.85 -16.82 8.32
C GLY A 438 -6.17 -17.55 9.48
N LEU A 439 -6.95 -18.39 10.17
CA LEU A 439 -6.45 -19.18 11.30
C LEU A 439 -5.46 -20.25 10.82
N SER A 440 -5.62 -20.75 9.59
CA SER A 440 -4.71 -21.74 9.00
C SER A 440 -3.26 -21.27 8.97
N CYS A 441 -3.00 -20.05 8.51
CA CYS A 441 -1.64 -19.51 8.44
C CYS A 441 -1.14 -19.07 9.81
N SER A 442 -1.86 -18.15 10.46
CA SER A 442 -1.46 -17.56 11.75
C SER A 442 -1.15 -18.61 12.84
N VAL A 443 -2.03 -19.60 13.04
CA VAL A 443 -1.84 -20.64 14.06
C VAL A 443 -0.69 -21.57 13.65
N ALA A 444 -0.59 -21.94 12.37
CA ALA A 444 0.48 -22.82 11.89
C ALA A 444 1.86 -22.15 11.88
N GLU A 445 1.93 -20.82 11.71
CA GLU A 445 3.15 -20.04 11.83
C GLU A 445 3.62 -19.96 13.28
N MET A 446 2.73 -19.58 14.20
CA MET A 446 3.05 -19.59 15.63
C MET A 446 3.39 -20.99 16.16
N ALA A 447 2.83 -22.05 15.55
CA ALA A 447 3.16 -23.43 15.91
C ALA A 447 4.67 -23.73 15.77
N LYS A 448 5.39 -23.06 14.86
CA LYS A 448 6.85 -23.23 14.71
C LYS A 448 7.62 -22.83 15.97
N GLU A 449 7.08 -21.92 16.76
CA GLU A 449 7.73 -21.37 17.96
C GLU A 449 7.74 -22.37 19.13
N CYS A 450 6.81 -23.33 19.15
CA CYS A 450 6.62 -24.30 20.24
C CYS A 450 6.66 -25.77 19.82
N GLY A 451 6.54 -26.04 18.52
CA GLY A 451 6.63 -27.38 17.95
C GLY A 451 5.31 -27.97 17.47
N GLY A 452 4.14 -27.36 17.68
CA GLY A 452 2.84 -27.94 17.29
C GLY A 452 1.59 -27.26 17.86
N VAL A 453 0.41 -27.69 17.37
CA VAL A 453 -0.89 -27.16 17.83
C VAL A 453 -2.00 -28.21 17.84
N ARG A 454 -2.96 -28.00 18.75
CA ARG A 454 -4.28 -28.66 18.74
C ARG A 454 -5.38 -27.60 18.78
N VAL A 455 -6.21 -27.54 17.73
CA VAL A 455 -7.29 -26.57 17.57
C VAL A 455 -8.65 -27.25 17.64
N PHE A 456 -9.62 -26.57 18.27
CA PHE A 456 -11.03 -26.98 18.39
C PHE A 456 -11.91 -25.99 17.65
N LEU A 457 -12.30 -26.30 16.41
CA LEU A 457 -13.03 -25.36 15.55
C LEU A 457 -14.43 -25.02 16.06
N GLU A 458 -15.07 -25.93 16.80
CA GLU A 458 -16.39 -25.65 17.40
C GLU A 458 -16.37 -24.51 18.43
N LYS A 459 -15.19 -24.12 18.92
CA LYS A 459 -15.01 -22.99 19.83
C LYS A 459 -14.82 -21.65 19.12
N VAL A 460 -14.55 -21.64 17.82
CA VAL A 460 -14.29 -20.40 17.07
C VAL A 460 -15.58 -19.56 17.00
N PRO A 461 -15.56 -18.28 17.38
CA PRO A 461 -16.76 -17.46 17.38
C PRO A 461 -17.17 -17.13 15.93
N LEU A 462 -18.41 -17.47 15.55
CA LEU A 462 -18.93 -17.29 14.20
C LEU A 462 -19.89 -16.09 14.10
N LYS A 463 -19.89 -15.39 12.95
CA LYS A 463 -20.87 -14.34 12.62
C LYS A 463 -22.27 -14.92 12.44
N TYR A 464 -22.37 -16.10 11.84
CA TYR A 464 -23.60 -16.83 11.59
C TYR A 464 -23.34 -18.34 11.62
N PRO A 465 -24.33 -19.17 12.00
CA PRO A 465 -24.16 -20.62 12.01
C PRO A 465 -24.12 -21.19 10.59
N GLY A 466 -23.54 -22.39 10.45
CA GLY A 466 -23.61 -23.18 9.22
C GLY A 466 -22.36 -23.20 8.35
N LEU A 467 -21.30 -22.47 8.71
CA LEU A 467 -20.01 -22.58 8.01
C LEU A 467 -19.47 -24.01 8.09
N ARG A 468 -18.87 -24.45 6.99
CA ARG A 468 -18.09 -25.68 6.91
C ARG A 468 -16.78 -25.51 7.71
N PRO A 469 -16.27 -26.56 8.37
CA PRO A 469 -15.00 -26.53 9.09
C PRO A 469 -13.82 -25.90 8.33
N TRP A 470 -13.63 -26.23 7.05
CA TRP A 470 -12.57 -25.62 6.25
C TRP A 470 -12.78 -24.11 6.05
N GLU A 471 -14.03 -23.65 5.88
CA GLU A 471 -14.36 -22.22 5.75
C GLU A 471 -14.03 -21.47 7.05
N ILE A 472 -14.32 -22.06 8.22
CA ILE A 472 -13.95 -21.46 9.51
C ILE A 472 -12.42 -21.32 9.62
N TRP A 473 -11.69 -22.33 9.16
CA TRP A 473 -10.24 -22.42 9.30
C TRP A 473 -9.48 -21.44 8.40
N ILE A 474 -9.89 -21.31 7.14
CA ILE A 474 -9.21 -20.46 6.16
C ILE A 474 -9.82 -19.06 6.00
N SER A 475 -10.97 -18.79 6.64
CA SER A 475 -11.64 -17.49 6.55
C SER A 475 -10.68 -16.35 6.88
N GLU A 476 -10.71 -15.33 6.03
CA GLU A 476 -9.90 -14.12 6.11
C GLU A 476 -10.70 -12.97 6.75
N SER A 477 -11.76 -13.26 7.54
CA SER A 477 -12.49 -12.24 8.31
C SER A 477 -11.56 -11.27 9.03
N GLN A 478 -11.93 -10.00 9.06
CA GLN A 478 -11.05 -8.93 9.50
C GLN A 478 -11.07 -8.73 11.03
N GLU A 479 -10.15 -7.87 11.50
CA GLU A 479 -9.99 -7.45 12.90
C GLU A 479 -9.70 -8.59 13.88
N ARG A 480 -8.93 -9.59 13.46
CA ARG A 480 -8.58 -10.74 14.30
C ARG A 480 -7.08 -10.84 14.56
N MET A 481 -6.73 -11.31 15.75
CA MET A 481 -5.36 -11.67 16.12
C MET A 481 -5.32 -13.00 16.89
N THR A 482 -4.21 -13.72 16.75
CA THR A 482 -3.94 -14.98 17.45
C THR A 482 -2.84 -14.79 18.49
N LEU A 483 -3.07 -15.30 19.71
CA LEU A 483 -2.17 -15.13 20.84
C LEU A 483 -1.85 -16.47 21.52
N SER A 484 -0.65 -16.53 22.09
CA SER A 484 -0.20 -17.56 23.02
C SER A 484 -0.35 -17.05 24.46
N VAL A 485 -1.37 -17.53 25.17
CA VAL A 485 -1.74 -17.05 26.51
C VAL A 485 -1.51 -18.14 27.56
N PRO A 486 -0.66 -17.90 28.58
CA PRO A 486 -0.47 -18.83 29.68
C PRO A 486 -1.78 -19.18 30.41
N LYS A 487 -1.98 -20.47 30.70
CA LYS A 487 -3.21 -20.97 31.35
C LYS A 487 -3.51 -20.27 32.68
N ASN A 488 -2.48 -19.93 33.45
CA ASN A 488 -2.62 -19.21 34.73
C ASN A 488 -2.94 -17.71 34.55
N LYS A 489 -2.68 -17.12 33.38
CA LYS A 489 -2.99 -15.71 33.05
C LYS A 489 -4.33 -15.55 32.31
N TRP A 490 -4.90 -16.64 31.77
CA TRP A 490 -6.15 -16.63 30.99
C TRP A 490 -7.30 -15.88 31.66
N LYS A 491 -7.59 -16.14 32.94
CA LYS A 491 -8.71 -15.49 33.65
C LYS A 491 -8.56 -13.96 33.70
N ILE A 492 -7.33 -13.49 33.90
CA ILE A 492 -7.01 -12.05 33.95
C ILE A 492 -7.13 -11.46 32.55
N PHE A 493 -6.54 -12.12 31.55
CA PHE A 493 -6.60 -11.71 30.14
C PHE A 493 -8.04 -11.61 29.62
N CYS A 494 -8.85 -12.64 29.82
CA CYS A 494 -10.25 -12.68 29.39
C CYS A 494 -11.09 -11.58 30.08
N LYS A 495 -10.87 -11.35 31.38
CA LYS A 495 -11.53 -10.26 32.11
C LYS A 495 -11.16 -8.89 31.55
N LEU A 496 -9.87 -8.66 31.25
CA LEU A 496 -9.38 -7.42 30.65
C LEU A 496 -10.03 -7.18 29.28
N MET A 497 -9.97 -8.18 28.38
CA MET A 497 -10.56 -8.06 27.04
C MET A 497 -12.05 -7.75 27.09
N LYS A 498 -12.80 -8.47 27.94
CA LYS A 498 -14.23 -8.21 28.17
C LYS A 498 -14.50 -6.78 28.65
N SER A 499 -13.67 -6.25 29.57
CA SER A 499 -13.83 -4.88 30.08
C SER A 499 -13.58 -3.79 29.03
N ARG A 500 -12.86 -4.14 27.95
CA ARG A 500 -12.59 -3.26 26.80
C ARG A 500 -13.51 -3.53 25.61
N GLY A 501 -14.52 -4.39 25.76
CA GLY A 501 -15.42 -4.75 24.67
C GLY A 501 -14.74 -5.54 23.55
N VAL A 502 -13.69 -6.30 23.87
CA VAL A 502 -12.95 -7.15 22.93
C VAL A 502 -13.34 -8.61 23.18
N GLU A 503 -13.84 -9.28 22.15
CA GLU A 503 -14.09 -10.73 22.19
C GLU A 503 -12.75 -11.46 22.32
N ALA A 504 -12.67 -12.44 23.24
CA ALA A 504 -11.49 -13.26 23.41
C ALA A 504 -11.88 -14.72 23.70
N THR A 505 -11.40 -15.63 22.86
CA THR A 505 -11.83 -17.03 22.88
C THR A 505 -10.65 -17.98 22.79
N ALA A 506 -10.52 -18.87 23.77
CA ALA A 506 -9.54 -19.95 23.74
C ALA A 506 -10.02 -21.06 22.78
N ILE A 507 -9.37 -21.15 21.62
CA ILE A 507 -9.74 -22.04 20.51
C ILE A 507 -8.87 -23.31 20.45
N GLY A 508 -7.86 -23.42 21.31
CA GLY A 508 -6.92 -24.55 21.24
C GLY A 508 -5.79 -24.45 22.24
N GLU A 509 -4.78 -25.29 22.03
CA GLU A 509 -3.57 -25.35 22.84
C GLU A 509 -2.34 -25.55 21.95
N PHE A 510 -1.29 -24.79 22.25
CA PHE A 510 0.04 -25.01 21.69
C PHE A 510 0.66 -26.25 22.34
N ILE A 511 1.23 -27.16 21.55
CA ILE A 511 1.74 -28.45 22.04
C ILE A 511 3.14 -28.72 21.51
N ASN A 512 3.91 -29.55 22.23
CA ASN A 512 5.22 -29.99 21.77
C ASN A 512 5.08 -31.29 20.95
N SER A 513 4.63 -31.18 19.70
CA SER A 513 4.44 -32.31 18.78
C SER A 513 4.44 -31.78 17.35
N PRO A 514 5.17 -32.36 16.37
CA PRO A 514 5.40 -31.79 15.03
C PRO A 514 4.15 -31.78 14.11
N LYS A 515 2.95 -31.70 14.69
CA LYS A 515 1.66 -31.90 14.08
C LYS A 515 0.77 -30.68 14.27
N ILE A 516 0.01 -30.38 13.22
CA ILE A 516 -1.15 -29.49 13.26
C ILE A 516 -2.38 -30.37 13.30
N ILE A 517 -3.02 -30.40 14.47
CA ILE A 517 -4.20 -31.20 14.72
C ILE A 517 -5.40 -30.25 14.81
N VAL A 518 -6.34 -30.36 13.89
CA VAL A 518 -7.60 -29.62 13.94
C VAL A 518 -8.74 -30.59 14.18
N GLN A 519 -9.57 -30.28 15.17
CA GLN A 519 -10.73 -31.05 15.56
C GLN A 519 -12.01 -30.25 15.36
N TYR A 520 -13.09 -30.95 15.04
CA TYR A 520 -14.43 -30.39 14.98
C TYR A 520 -15.42 -31.40 15.58
N ASN A 521 -16.16 -30.99 16.62
CA ASN A 521 -17.11 -31.84 17.34
C ASN A 521 -16.49 -33.18 17.78
N GLY A 522 -15.28 -33.12 18.35
CA GLY A 522 -14.53 -34.28 18.85
C GLY A 522 -13.84 -35.14 17.79
N LYS A 523 -14.14 -34.95 16.50
CA LYS A 523 -13.47 -35.68 15.41
C LYS A 523 -12.23 -34.94 14.93
N LYS A 524 -11.15 -35.68 14.67
CA LYS A 524 -9.96 -35.12 14.02
C LYS A 524 -10.22 -34.97 12.52
N ILE A 525 -10.11 -33.75 12.01
CA ILE A 525 -10.41 -33.42 10.60
C ILE A 525 -9.16 -32.97 9.82
N MET A 526 -8.08 -32.67 10.52
CA MET A 526 -6.76 -32.34 9.96
C MET A 526 -5.67 -32.98 10.83
N ASP A 527 -4.72 -33.67 10.21
CA ASP A 527 -3.50 -34.21 10.84
C ASP A 527 -2.33 -34.07 9.87
N LEU A 528 -1.76 -32.85 9.83
CA LEU A 528 -0.61 -32.53 8.98
C LEU A 528 0.67 -32.45 9.79
N ASN A 529 1.76 -32.93 9.21
CA ASN A 529 3.09 -32.65 9.72
C ASN A 529 3.47 -31.20 9.38
N MET A 530 3.97 -30.45 10.36
CA MET A 530 4.37 -29.05 10.17
C MET A 530 5.48 -28.89 9.14
N GLU A 531 6.44 -29.81 9.09
CA GLU A 531 7.54 -29.77 8.13
C GLU A 531 7.01 -29.85 6.70
N PHE A 532 6.03 -30.71 6.45
CA PHE A 532 5.40 -30.81 5.14
C PHE A 532 4.59 -29.56 4.80
N LEU A 533 3.78 -29.05 5.73
CA LEU A 533 3.00 -27.83 5.49
C LEU A 533 3.91 -26.64 5.12
N HIS A 534 5.05 -26.48 5.79
CA HIS A 534 5.90 -25.30 5.60
C HIS A 534 6.99 -25.45 4.53
N ASN A 535 7.54 -26.66 4.35
CA ASN A 535 8.71 -26.90 3.50
C ASN A 535 8.48 -28.00 2.44
N GLY A 536 7.25 -28.52 2.29
CA GLY A 536 6.92 -29.54 1.31
C GLY A 536 6.71 -29.06 -0.12
N LEU A 537 6.65 -27.74 -0.34
CA LEU A 537 6.49 -27.13 -1.66
C LEU A 537 7.75 -27.37 -2.54
N PRO A 538 7.63 -27.96 -3.74
CA PRO A 538 8.75 -28.13 -4.65
C PRO A 538 9.34 -26.79 -5.11
N LYS A 539 10.66 -26.73 -5.26
CA LYS A 539 11.32 -25.58 -5.90
C LYS A 539 11.29 -25.71 -7.41
N VAL A 540 11.02 -24.60 -8.09
CA VAL A 540 11.04 -24.50 -9.55
C VAL A 540 12.21 -23.61 -9.96
N HIS A 541 12.98 -24.00 -10.96
CA HIS A 541 14.01 -23.14 -11.53
C HIS A 541 13.37 -22.23 -12.59
N LEU A 542 13.54 -20.92 -12.43
CA LEU A 542 13.05 -19.92 -13.38
C LEU A 542 14.17 -19.45 -14.29
N SER A 543 13.84 -18.99 -15.49
CA SER A 543 14.81 -18.48 -16.46
C SER A 543 14.34 -17.18 -17.07
N THR A 544 15.29 -16.26 -17.31
CA THR A 544 14.99 -14.95 -17.90
C THR A 544 15.40 -14.87 -19.37
N THR A 545 14.78 -13.92 -20.08
CA THR A 545 15.21 -13.49 -21.42
C THR A 545 15.42 -11.99 -21.36
N PRO A 546 16.57 -11.44 -21.79
CA PRO A 546 16.82 -10.00 -21.77
C PRO A 546 15.68 -9.19 -22.40
N TYR A 547 15.31 -8.10 -21.72
CA TYR A 547 14.34 -7.14 -22.21
C TYR A 547 15.06 -5.88 -22.69
N SER A 548 14.74 -5.43 -23.90
CA SER A 548 15.21 -4.17 -24.44
C SER A 548 14.09 -3.48 -25.20
N SER A 549 13.90 -2.20 -24.94
CA SER A 549 13.01 -1.30 -25.67
C SER A 549 13.85 -0.18 -26.30
N ASN A 550 13.38 0.37 -27.42
CA ASN A 550 13.99 1.52 -28.05
C ASN A 550 12.89 2.50 -28.46
N PHE A 551 12.94 3.71 -27.90
CA PHE A 551 11.98 4.77 -28.18
C PHE A 551 12.65 5.92 -28.90
N LEU A 552 11.94 6.53 -29.84
CA LEU A 552 12.39 7.79 -30.42
C LEU A 552 12.22 8.91 -29.39
N GLU A 553 13.04 9.95 -29.50
CA GLU A 553 12.81 11.19 -28.76
C GLU A 553 11.61 11.95 -29.37
N PRO A 554 10.80 12.62 -28.54
CA PRO A 554 9.72 13.45 -29.03
C PRO A 554 10.29 14.69 -29.74
N LYS A 555 9.58 15.20 -30.75
CA LYS A 555 10.03 16.44 -31.41
C LYS A 555 9.65 17.63 -30.53
N LEU A 556 10.54 18.61 -30.50
CA LEU A 556 10.22 19.89 -29.88
C LEU A 556 9.24 20.67 -30.76
N PRO A 557 8.08 21.10 -30.22
CA PRO A 557 7.14 21.90 -30.99
C PRO A 557 7.75 23.27 -31.29
N GLU A 558 7.75 23.66 -32.57
CA GLU A 558 8.19 24.99 -33.00
C GLU A 558 7.32 26.09 -32.38
N GLY A 559 7.96 27.14 -31.84
CA GLY A 559 7.27 28.32 -31.31
C GLY A 559 6.52 28.14 -29.98
N LEU A 560 6.62 26.98 -29.32
CA LEU A 560 5.94 26.77 -28.04
C LEU A 560 6.61 27.56 -26.90
N SER A 561 5.82 28.33 -26.16
CA SER A 561 6.32 29.11 -25.01
C SER A 561 6.71 28.17 -23.86
N ARG A 562 7.93 28.30 -23.34
CA ARG A 562 8.38 27.56 -22.15
C ARG A 562 7.63 27.93 -20.87
N THR A 563 7.08 29.15 -20.80
CA THR A 563 6.09 29.51 -19.77
C THR A 563 4.89 28.58 -19.84
N LYS A 564 4.36 28.35 -21.05
CA LYS A 564 3.20 27.48 -21.26
C LYS A 564 3.53 26.01 -20.97
N ILE A 565 4.72 25.53 -21.35
CA ILE A 565 5.21 24.19 -21.01
C ILE A 565 5.27 23.99 -19.49
N LEU A 566 5.87 24.94 -18.75
CA LEU A 566 5.95 24.86 -17.29
C LEU A 566 4.54 24.82 -16.67
N GLU A 567 3.64 25.66 -17.15
CA GLU A 567 2.24 25.71 -16.71
C GLU A 567 1.49 24.41 -17.02
N ASP A 568 1.71 23.81 -18.19
CA ASP A 568 1.08 22.55 -18.58
C ASP A 568 1.63 21.37 -17.79
N LEU A 569 2.94 21.31 -17.56
CA LEU A 569 3.58 20.33 -16.68
C LEU A 569 3.04 20.43 -15.25
N LEU A 570 2.94 21.65 -14.70
CA LEU A 570 2.41 21.86 -13.36
C LEU A 570 0.93 21.45 -13.23
N ALA A 571 0.20 21.42 -14.35
CA ALA A 571 -1.19 20.98 -14.42
C ALA A 571 -1.35 19.45 -14.55
N ILE A 572 -0.28 18.69 -14.83
CA ILE A 572 -0.34 17.22 -14.94
C ILE A 572 -0.68 16.63 -13.58
N ASN A 573 -1.61 15.67 -13.53
CA ASN A 573 -2.07 15.04 -12.29
C ASN A 573 -0.95 14.38 -11.46
N ASN A 574 0.16 13.95 -12.10
CA ASN A 574 1.34 13.38 -11.45
C ASN A 574 2.30 14.43 -10.83
N ILE A 575 2.07 15.72 -11.07
CA ILE A 575 2.89 16.84 -10.60
C ILE A 575 2.06 17.81 -9.73
N GLY A 576 0.83 18.11 -10.16
CA GLY A 576 -0.10 19.00 -9.47
C GLY A 576 -0.46 18.53 -8.06
N GLY A 577 -1.06 19.44 -7.30
CA GLY A 577 -1.47 19.19 -5.92
C GLY A 577 -2.63 18.21 -5.82
N PHE A 578 -2.60 17.39 -4.77
CA PHE A 578 -3.64 16.42 -4.40
C PHE A 578 -4.17 16.69 -2.98
N SER A 579 -4.23 17.97 -2.60
CA SER A 579 -4.68 18.40 -1.26
C SER A 579 -6.04 17.84 -0.83
N PHE A 580 -6.94 17.53 -1.79
CA PHE A 580 -8.24 16.92 -1.52
C PHE A 580 -8.15 15.58 -0.78
N ILE A 581 -7.02 14.86 -0.87
CA ILE A 581 -6.74 13.64 -0.07
C ILE A 581 -6.19 14.03 1.31
N SER A 582 -5.14 14.86 1.32
CA SER A 582 -4.46 15.25 2.56
C SER A 582 -5.35 16.03 3.54
N GLU A 583 -6.38 16.71 3.05
CA GLU A 583 -7.33 17.47 3.87
C GLU A 583 -8.39 16.61 4.55
N GLN A 584 -8.73 15.45 3.99
CA GLN A 584 -9.71 14.54 4.57
C GLN A 584 -9.05 13.50 5.49
N TYR A 585 -7.76 13.25 5.31
CA TYR A 585 -6.99 12.32 6.14
C TYR A 585 -6.53 13.05 7.40
N ASP A 586 -6.90 12.52 8.56
CA ASP A 586 -6.43 13.06 9.83
C ASP A 586 -4.90 12.93 9.87
N HIS A 587 -4.22 14.04 10.17
CA HIS A 587 -2.76 14.11 10.29
C HIS A 587 -2.34 14.83 11.58
N GLU A 588 -3.26 14.94 12.55
CA GLU A 588 -3.08 15.72 13.79
C GLU A 588 -3.37 14.91 15.05
N VAL A 589 -4.17 13.84 14.95
CA VAL A 589 -4.47 12.96 16.07
C VAL A 589 -3.16 12.47 16.69
N GLN A 590 -3.12 12.40 18.02
CA GLN A 590 -1.94 12.16 18.85
C GLN A 590 -0.97 13.34 19.02
N ALA A 591 -1.22 14.50 18.39
CA ALA A 591 -0.47 15.76 18.58
C ALA A 591 1.06 15.62 18.33
N SER A 592 1.43 14.81 17.35
CA SER A 592 2.83 14.48 17.02
C SER A 592 3.38 15.19 15.79
N SER A 593 2.55 15.89 15.00
CA SER A 593 2.93 16.46 13.70
C SER A 593 4.01 17.56 13.83
N VAL A 594 5.01 17.54 12.93
CA VAL A 594 6.06 18.58 12.83
C VAL A 594 6.06 19.16 11.40
N LEU A 595 6.44 18.35 10.40
CA LEU A 595 6.29 18.69 8.98
C LEU A 595 5.09 17.91 8.42
N LYS A 596 4.05 18.66 8.08
CA LYS A 596 2.73 18.14 7.68
C LYS A 596 2.71 17.77 6.18
N PRO A 597 1.72 16.96 5.74
CA PRO A 597 1.55 16.65 4.32
C PRO A 597 1.32 17.88 3.42
N LEU A 598 0.79 18.98 3.97
CA LEU A 598 0.65 20.26 3.28
C LEU A 598 1.56 21.31 3.93
N SER A 599 2.40 21.98 3.14
CA SER A 599 3.37 22.96 3.65
C SER A 599 3.18 24.36 3.07
N GLY A 600 3.53 25.35 3.90
CA GLY A 600 3.47 26.77 3.59
C GLY A 600 2.06 27.35 3.40
N PRO A 601 1.93 28.68 3.28
CA PRO A 601 0.66 29.35 2.97
C PRO A 601 0.05 28.90 1.64
N GLY A 602 0.88 28.45 0.69
CA GLY A 602 0.42 27.89 -0.59
C GLY A 602 -0.11 26.46 -0.51
N ARG A 603 0.01 25.79 0.64
CA ARG A 603 -0.47 24.43 0.91
C ARG A 603 -0.02 23.41 -0.14
N ILE A 604 1.27 23.38 -0.46
CA ILE A 604 1.82 22.38 -1.39
C ILE A 604 1.95 21.02 -0.70
N ASN A 605 1.71 19.93 -1.43
CA ASN A 605 2.00 18.59 -0.96
C ASN A 605 3.52 18.41 -0.77
N THR A 606 3.94 17.85 0.36
CA THR A 606 5.34 17.58 0.70
C THR A 606 5.76 16.16 0.34
N ASP A 607 7.01 15.97 -0.07
CA ASP A 607 7.59 14.65 -0.38
C ASP A 607 8.19 13.96 0.86
N SER A 608 8.08 14.58 2.04
CA SER A 608 8.49 14.03 3.33
C SER A 608 7.66 14.59 4.48
N GLN A 609 7.50 13.79 5.52
CA GLN A 609 6.80 14.20 6.73
C GLN A 609 7.62 13.88 7.97
N VAL A 610 7.55 14.78 8.95
CA VAL A 610 8.26 14.66 10.22
C VAL A 610 7.24 14.67 11.33
N PHE A 611 7.38 13.74 12.27
CA PHE A 611 6.53 13.66 13.44
C PHE A 611 7.31 13.17 14.66
N ARG A 612 6.83 13.52 15.85
CA ARG A 612 7.42 13.18 17.15
C ARG A 612 6.64 12.03 17.80
N PRO A 613 7.13 10.78 17.74
CA PRO A 613 6.39 9.63 18.29
C PRO A 613 6.36 9.62 19.83
N VAL A 614 7.39 10.18 20.48
CA VAL A 614 7.51 10.29 21.94
C VAL A 614 7.42 11.77 22.32
N LEU A 615 6.28 12.19 22.88
CA LEU A 615 5.89 13.61 22.99
C LEU A 615 6.81 14.48 23.86
N ASN A 616 7.56 13.88 24.79
CA ASN A 616 8.52 14.57 25.65
C ASN A 616 9.97 14.50 25.12
N SER A 617 10.19 13.94 23.94
CA SER A 617 11.50 13.88 23.28
C SER A 617 11.65 14.99 22.24
N ASN A 618 12.87 15.46 22.00
CA ASN A 618 13.15 16.30 20.82
C ASN A 618 13.41 15.46 19.57
N LYS A 619 13.52 14.14 19.69
CA LYS A 619 13.70 13.25 18.54
C LYS A 619 12.42 13.12 17.72
N GLY A 620 12.60 13.01 16.41
CA GLY A 620 11.52 12.80 15.45
C GLY A 620 11.76 11.58 14.57
N VAL A 621 10.73 11.23 13.83
CA VAL A 621 10.79 10.26 12.73
C VAL A 621 10.45 11.00 11.45
N VAL A 622 11.26 10.77 10.43
CA VAL A 622 11.07 11.29 9.07
C VAL A 622 10.62 10.13 8.19
N LEU A 623 9.56 10.35 7.41
CA LEU A 623 9.08 9.43 6.39
C LEU A 623 9.18 10.07 5.00
N SER A 624 9.51 9.26 4.01
CA SER A 624 9.46 9.64 2.59
C SER A 624 9.21 8.40 1.72
N SER A 625 9.01 8.63 0.42
CA SER A 625 8.92 7.57 -0.56
C SER A 625 9.43 7.99 -1.94
N GLY A 626 9.70 7.02 -2.81
CA GLY A 626 10.08 7.24 -4.21
C GLY A 626 9.51 6.16 -5.14
N VAL A 627 9.00 6.58 -6.30
CA VAL A 627 8.35 5.71 -7.30
C VAL A 627 8.36 6.36 -8.69
N TYR A 628 8.87 5.64 -9.71
CA TYR A 628 9.06 6.15 -11.08
C TYR A 628 8.69 5.13 -12.18
N PRO A 629 7.45 4.64 -12.24
CA PRO A 629 7.05 3.54 -13.12
C PRO A 629 7.37 3.79 -14.60
N SER A 630 7.32 5.04 -15.08
CA SER A 630 7.65 5.36 -16.47
C SER A 630 9.11 5.09 -16.83
N TYR A 631 10.05 5.17 -15.87
CA TYR A 631 11.45 4.85 -16.12
C TYR A 631 11.62 3.36 -16.43
N GLY A 632 10.75 2.52 -15.87
CA GLY A 632 10.74 1.07 -16.09
C GLY A 632 10.38 0.67 -17.53
N ASP A 633 9.79 1.58 -18.32
CA ASP A 633 9.56 1.36 -19.74
C ASP A 633 10.89 1.29 -20.53
N ILE A 634 11.94 1.95 -20.03
CA ILE A 634 13.29 1.99 -20.62
C ILE A 634 14.25 1.07 -19.84
N SER A 635 14.33 1.22 -18.51
CA SER A 635 15.25 0.46 -17.65
C SER A 635 14.70 0.33 -16.23
N THR A 636 14.38 -0.91 -15.83
CA THR A 636 13.93 -1.19 -14.47
C THR A 636 15.04 -1.11 -13.42
N TYR A 637 16.31 -1.27 -13.83
CA TYR A 637 17.46 -0.96 -12.97
C TYR A 637 17.45 0.53 -12.59
N HIS A 638 17.40 1.43 -13.57
CA HIS A 638 17.42 2.87 -13.30
C HIS A 638 16.12 3.37 -12.66
N MET A 639 14.97 2.75 -12.97
CA MET A 639 13.71 2.96 -12.24
C MET A 639 13.88 2.73 -10.73
N ALA A 640 14.43 1.57 -10.35
CA ALA A 640 14.62 1.21 -8.96
C ALA A 640 15.67 2.09 -8.27
N ALA A 641 16.80 2.35 -8.94
CA ALA A 641 17.84 3.23 -8.43
C ALA A 641 17.30 4.65 -8.15
N CYS A 642 16.56 5.24 -9.09
CA CYS A 642 15.96 6.56 -8.91
C CYS A 642 14.90 6.58 -7.79
N GLY A 643 14.09 5.52 -7.68
CA GLY A 643 13.12 5.39 -6.59
C GLY A 643 13.79 5.40 -5.21
N LEU A 644 14.90 4.67 -5.08
CA LEU A 644 15.68 4.60 -3.84
C LEU A 644 16.39 5.93 -3.53
N ASP A 645 17.04 6.54 -4.53
CA ASP A 645 17.67 7.87 -4.40
C ASP A 645 16.67 8.92 -3.93
N THR A 646 15.49 9.00 -4.57
CA THR A 646 14.46 9.96 -4.19
C THR A 646 13.95 9.75 -2.78
N ALA A 647 13.71 8.50 -2.37
CA ALA A 647 13.32 8.22 -0.98
C ALA A 647 14.40 8.73 0.00
N VAL A 648 15.67 8.40 -0.22
CA VAL A 648 16.79 8.87 0.62
C VAL A 648 16.91 10.39 0.60
N ARG A 649 17.00 10.99 -0.58
CA ARG A 649 17.17 12.43 -0.80
C ARG A 649 16.08 13.25 -0.13
N ASN A 650 14.84 12.78 -0.17
CA ASN A 650 13.69 13.42 0.47
C ASN A 650 13.86 13.48 2.01
N ILE A 651 14.33 12.39 2.64
CA ILE A 651 14.66 12.38 4.07
C ILE A 651 15.73 13.43 4.38
N ILE A 652 16.82 13.47 3.60
CA ILE A 652 17.93 14.38 3.84
C ILE A 652 17.50 15.83 3.64
N ALA A 653 16.69 16.11 2.61
CA ALA A 653 16.22 17.45 2.29
C ALA A 653 15.48 18.13 3.44
N CYS A 654 14.75 17.37 4.28
CA CYS A 654 14.04 17.91 5.44
C CYS A 654 14.82 17.79 6.77
N GLY A 655 16.06 17.29 6.74
CA GLY A 655 16.98 17.23 7.88
C GLY A 655 17.13 15.86 8.55
N GLY A 656 16.57 14.80 7.96
CA GLY A 656 16.79 13.43 8.45
C GLY A 656 18.24 12.97 8.28
N LYS A 657 18.61 11.87 8.93
CA LYS A 657 19.98 11.36 8.99
C LYS A 657 20.14 10.10 8.17
N LEU A 658 21.08 10.11 7.22
CA LEU A 658 21.46 8.94 6.43
C LEU A 658 22.01 7.82 7.32
N SER A 659 22.77 8.19 8.35
CA SER A 659 23.38 7.22 9.28
C SER A 659 22.36 6.35 10.02
N HIS A 660 21.13 6.84 10.19
CA HIS A 660 20.01 6.18 10.87
C HIS A 660 18.77 6.06 9.96
N LEU A 661 18.99 5.80 8.67
CA LEU A 661 17.95 5.62 7.67
C LEU A 661 17.79 4.14 7.32
N ALA A 662 16.54 3.66 7.28
CA ALA A 662 16.18 2.35 6.75
C ALA A 662 15.12 2.46 5.66
N ILE A 663 15.03 1.44 4.81
CA ILE A 663 14.12 1.41 3.66
C ILE A 663 13.23 0.15 3.65
N LEU A 664 12.19 0.22 2.84
CA LEU A 664 11.30 -0.87 2.51
C LEU A 664 11.12 -0.98 1.00
N ASP A 665 10.96 -2.20 0.51
CA ASP A 665 10.79 -2.55 -0.90
C ASP A 665 9.41 -3.17 -1.17
N ASN A 666 8.59 -2.48 -1.97
CA ASN A 666 7.26 -2.96 -2.36
C ASN A 666 7.16 -3.13 -3.88
N PHE A 667 7.33 -4.37 -4.36
CA PHE A 667 7.33 -4.73 -5.78
C PHE A 667 5.92 -5.04 -6.28
N CYS A 668 5.46 -4.32 -7.30
CA CYS A 668 4.24 -4.63 -8.04
C CYS A 668 4.61 -4.94 -9.49
N TRP A 669 4.46 -6.21 -9.85
CA TRP A 669 4.80 -6.74 -11.17
C TRP A 669 3.59 -7.36 -11.85
N CYS A 670 3.63 -7.36 -13.18
CA CYS A 670 2.79 -8.23 -13.98
C CYS A 670 3.40 -9.64 -14.04
N SER A 671 2.69 -10.61 -14.63
CA SER A 671 2.99 -12.05 -14.56
C SER A 671 4.47 -12.34 -14.74
N SER A 672 5.11 -12.72 -13.62
CA SER A 672 6.55 -12.95 -13.55
C SER A 672 6.98 -14.32 -14.09
N TYR A 673 6.04 -15.10 -14.62
CA TYR A 673 6.34 -16.29 -15.43
C TYR A 673 6.72 -15.94 -16.88
N ASP A 674 6.46 -14.70 -17.33
CA ASP A 674 7.01 -14.21 -18.59
C ASP A 674 8.51 -13.89 -18.39
N GLN A 675 9.35 -14.53 -19.20
CA GLN A 675 10.80 -14.47 -19.02
C GLN A 675 11.38 -13.05 -19.19
N LYS A 676 10.76 -12.19 -19.99
CA LYS A 676 11.19 -10.80 -20.19
C LYS A 676 10.81 -9.94 -19.00
N ARG A 677 9.59 -10.08 -18.49
CA ARG A 677 9.14 -9.41 -17.25
C ARG A 677 9.97 -9.87 -16.05
N LEU A 678 10.33 -11.15 -15.99
CA LEU A 678 11.22 -11.67 -14.97
C LEU A 678 12.62 -11.04 -15.06
N ALA A 679 13.17 -10.85 -16.26
CA ALA A 679 14.44 -10.13 -16.45
C ALA A 679 14.36 -8.70 -15.89
N GLN A 680 13.28 -7.99 -16.19
CA GLN A 680 13.05 -6.65 -15.65
C GLN A 680 13.00 -6.65 -14.10
N LEU A 681 12.42 -7.68 -13.48
CA LEU A 681 12.36 -7.84 -12.01
C LEU A 681 13.76 -8.07 -11.43
N VAL A 682 14.56 -8.94 -12.07
CA VAL A 682 15.96 -9.18 -11.70
C VAL A 682 16.77 -7.88 -11.73
N ASP A 683 16.62 -7.08 -12.78
CA ASP A 683 17.31 -5.79 -12.92
C ASP A 683 16.92 -4.79 -11.83
N ALA A 684 15.63 -4.71 -11.48
CA ALA A 684 15.16 -3.86 -10.39
C ALA A 684 15.73 -4.28 -9.03
N VAL A 685 15.77 -5.58 -8.75
CA VAL A 685 16.28 -6.12 -7.49
C VAL A 685 17.81 -5.96 -7.38
N LYS A 686 18.55 -6.07 -8.49
CA LYS A 686 19.99 -5.75 -8.55
C LYS A 686 20.25 -4.29 -8.18
N ALA A 687 19.51 -3.36 -8.77
CA ALA A 687 19.60 -1.94 -8.43
C ALA A 687 19.30 -1.66 -6.95
N CYS A 688 18.32 -2.36 -6.37
CA CYS A 688 18.05 -2.28 -4.93
C CYS A 688 19.27 -2.67 -4.10
N TYR A 689 19.97 -3.76 -4.43
CA TYR A 689 21.20 -4.16 -3.75
C TYR A 689 22.28 -3.09 -3.88
N ASP A 690 22.60 -2.68 -5.10
CA ASP A 690 23.70 -1.77 -5.38
C ASP A 690 23.50 -0.41 -4.68
N CYS A 691 22.28 0.13 -4.74
CA CYS A 691 21.97 1.43 -4.14
C CYS A 691 21.80 1.34 -2.62
N ALA A 692 21.20 0.28 -2.08
CA ALA A 692 21.08 0.11 -0.62
C ALA A 692 22.45 -0.06 0.04
N VAL A 693 23.32 -0.89 -0.55
CA VAL A 693 24.70 -1.07 -0.09
C VAL A 693 25.48 0.23 -0.26
N GLY A 694 25.36 0.91 -1.41
CA GLY A 694 26.02 2.18 -1.67
C GLY A 694 25.67 3.27 -0.66
N TYR A 695 24.38 3.44 -0.34
CA TYR A 695 23.94 4.40 0.67
C TYR A 695 24.13 3.93 2.12
N GLY A 696 24.44 2.65 2.35
CA GLY A 696 24.55 2.08 3.70
C GLY A 696 23.21 2.01 4.43
N THR A 697 22.13 1.76 3.68
CA THR A 697 20.74 1.84 4.13
C THR A 697 20.07 0.47 4.05
N PRO A 698 19.77 -0.20 5.18
CA PRO A 698 19.22 -1.55 5.19
C PRO A 698 17.73 -1.60 4.84
N PHE A 699 17.30 -2.70 4.21
CA PHE A 699 15.88 -3.05 4.10
C PHE A 699 15.40 -3.63 5.43
N ILE A 700 14.34 -3.06 6.02
CA ILE A 700 13.78 -3.58 7.27
C ILE A 700 12.51 -4.40 7.07
N SER A 701 11.80 -4.17 5.98
CA SER A 701 10.55 -4.83 5.62
C SER A 701 10.30 -4.67 4.13
N GLY A 702 9.41 -5.45 3.54
CA GLY A 702 8.99 -5.31 2.14
C GLY A 702 7.75 -6.15 1.83
N LYS A 703 7.35 -6.13 0.55
CA LYS A 703 6.27 -6.96 0.00
C LYS A 703 6.39 -7.10 -1.53
N ASP A 704 5.86 -8.17 -2.06
CA ASP A 704 5.68 -8.38 -3.50
C ASP A 704 4.22 -8.68 -3.88
N SER A 705 3.85 -8.25 -5.09
CA SER A 705 2.60 -8.52 -5.77
C SER A 705 2.89 -8.80 -7.25
N MET A 706 2.84 -10.07 -7.65
CA MET A 706 3.44 -10.54 -8.92
C MET A 706 2.44 -10.85 -10.06
N PHE A 707 1.15 -10.57 -9.86
CA PHE A 707 0.08 -10.87 -10.83
C PHE A 707 -0.80 -9.66 -11.13
N ASN A 708 -0.21 -8.56 -11.56
CA ASN A 708 -0.94 -7.33 -11.87
C ASN A 708 -1.33 -7.20 -13.35
N ASP A 709 -1.93 -8.26 -13.90
CA ASP A 709 -2.52 -8.29 -15.23
C ASP A 709 -4.06 -8.36 -15.16
N PHE A 710 -4.70 -7.79 -16.17
CA PHE A 710 -6.10 -7.95 -16.48
C PHE A 710 -6.28 -8.60 -17.85
N ARG A 711 -7.20 -9.58 -17.94
CA ARG A 711 -7.63 -10.18 -19.19
C ARG A 711 -9.15 -10.05 -19.30
N GLY A 712 -9.63 -9.45 -20.39
CA GLY A 712 -11.06 -9.25 -20.61
C GLY A 712 -11.38 -8.80 -22.02
N TYR A 713 -12.43 -8.00 -22.16
CA TYR A 713 -13.00 -7.59 -23.45
C TYR A 713 -13.32 -6.09 -23.47
N ASP A 714 -13.17 -5.47 -24.64
CA ASP A 714 -13.64 -4.10 -24.89
C ASP A 714 -15.15 -4.06 -25.21
N GLU A 715 -15.71 -2.86 -25.38
CA GLU A 715 -17.12 -2.68 -25.75
C GLU A 715 -17.52 -3.24 -27.12
N LYS A 716 -16.54 -3.59 -27.97
CA LYS A 716 -16.74 -4.22 -29.27
C LYS A 716 -16.63 -5.74 -29.21
N GLY A 717 -16.34 -6.30 -28.03
CA GLY A 717 -16.16 -7.74 -27.83
C GLY A 717 -14.76 -8.26 -28.22
N ASN A 718 -13.79 -7.38 -28.47
CA ASN A 718 -12.41 -7.79 -28.73
C ASN A 718 -11.70 -8.12 -27.42
N GLN A 719 -10.84 -9.13 -27.42
CA GLN A 719 -10.00 -9.45 -26.27
C GLN A 719 -8.99 -8.33 -26.00
N VAL A 720 -8.84 -7.96 -24.73
CA VAL A 720 -7.86 -6.98 -24.27
C VAL A 720 -7.08 -7.52 -23.10
N VAL A 721 -5.77 -7.28 -23.12
CA VAL A 721 -4.86 -7.51 -21.99
C VAL A 721 -4.32 -6.17 -21.54
N ILE A 722 -4.45 -5.87 -20.26
CA ILE A 722 -3.90 -4.64 -19.64
C ILE A 722 -2.94 -5.08 -18.55
N SER A 723 -1.68 -4.65 -18.66
CA SER A 723 -0.63 -4.95 -17.69
C SER A 723 -0.11 -3.66 -17.12
N ILE A 724 0.06 -3.62 -15.79
CA ILE A 724 0.73 -2.48 -15.15
C ILE A 724 2.16 -2.34 -15.67
N PRO A 725 2.75 -1.13 -15.70
CA PRO A 725 4.20 -1.01 -15.76
C PRO A 725 4.83 -1.66 -14.52
N PRO A 726 6.02 -2.26 -14.66
CA PRO A 726 6.95 -2.44 -13.54
C PRO A 726 6.86 -1.29 -12.53
N THR A 727 6.48 -1.60 -11.30
CA THR A 727 6.32 -0.56 -10.27
C THR A 727 6.98 -1.01 -8.99
N LEU A 728 7.97 -0.24 -8.53
CA LEU A 728 8.62 -0.41 -7.25
C LEU A 728 8.39 0.85 -6.42
N LEU A 729 7.79 0.66 -5.25
CA LEU A 729 7.74 1.67 -4.20
C LEU A 729 8.91 1.44 -3.23
N ILE A 730 9.80 2.41 -3.11
CA ILE A 730 10.74 2.49 -2.00
C ILE A 730 10.15 3.43 -0.96
N SER A 731 9.94 2.92 0.26
CA SER A 731 9.59 3.75 1.43
C SER A 731 10.81 3.90 2.32
N ALA A 732 11.02 5.08 2.90
CA ALA A 732 12.14 5.33 3.81
C ALA A 732 11.66 5.82 5.17
N ILE A 733 12.41 5.47 6.21
CA ILE A 733 12.23 5.92 7.58
C ILE A 733 13.59 6.29 8.18
N SER A 734 13.68 7.45 8.83
CA SER A 734 14.88 7.90 9.53
C SER A 734 14.55 8.49 10.89
N VAL A 735 15.44 8.30 11.86
CA VAL A 735 15.34 8.94 13.17
C VAL A 735 16.13 10.24 13.16
N MET A 736 15.41 11.35 13.36
CA MET A 736 16.00 12.69 13.48
C MET A 736 16.31 12.98 14.96
N PRO A 737 17.53 13.42 15.31
CA PRO A 737 17.90 13.73 16.69
C PRO A 737 17.13 14.92 17.30
N ASP A 738 16.80 15.91 16.48
CA ASP A 738 16.18 17.17 16.92
C ASP A 738 15.19 17.70 15.88
N ILE A 739 13.90 17.65 16.21
CA ILE A 739 12.81 18.11 15.34
C ILE A 739 12.86 19.61 15.05
N TYR A 740 13.50 20.42 15.88
CA TYR A 740 13.61 21.87 15.66
C TYR A 740 14.48 22.23 14.45
N LYS A 741 15.29 21.28 13.96
CA LYS A 741 16.11 21.42 12.75
C LYS A 741 15.41 20.99 11.47
N THR A 742 14.11 20.68 11.54
CA THR A 742 13.33 20.29 10.36
C THR A 742 13.27 21.44 9.36
N VAL A 743 13.57 21.15 8.08
CA VAL A 743 13.51 22.13 7.00
C VAL A 743 12.33 21.84 6.07
N SER A 744 11.45 22.83 5.87
CA SER A 744 10.31 22.74 4.95
C SER A 744 10.65 23.27 3.54
N PRO A 745 9.95 22.81 2.48
CA PRO A 745 10.37 23.05 1.09
C PRO A 745 10.09 24.45 0.54
N GLU A 746 9.13 25.16 1.12
CA GLU A 746 8.68 26.45 0.60
C GLU A 746 9.67 27.59 0.88
N PHE A 747 9.73 28.54 -0.06
CA PHE A 747 10.44 29.80 0.18
C PHE A 747 9.78 30.60 1.31
N LYS A 748 10.59 31.14 2.22
CA LYS A 748 10.09 31.83 3.42
C LYS A 748 10.34 33.33 3.42
N ASN A 749 11.50 33.79 2.95
CA ASN A 749 11.86 35.22 2.96
C ASN A 749 12.26 35.73 1.59
N ALA A 750 11.76 36.92 1.24
CA ALA A 750 12.26 37.65 0.08
C ALA A 750 13.71 38.11 0.32
N GLY A 751 14.54 38.03 -0.72
CA GLY A 751 15.96 38.36 -0.65
C GLY A 751 16.87 37.17 -0.34
N ASP A 752 16.32 36.02 0.08
CA ASP A 752 17.10 34.79 0.24
C ASP A 752 17.70 34.35 -1.09
N TYR A 753 18.95 33.89 -1.06
CA TYR A 753 19.64 33.37 -2.23
C TYR A 753 19.16 31.95 -2.51
N ILE A 754 18.96 31.65 -3.80
CA ILE A 754 18.53 30.33 -4.27
C ILE A 754 19.75 29.62 -4.84
N TYR A 755 20.04 28.42 -4.33
CA TYR A 755 21.09 27.55 -4.82
C TYR A 755 20.51 26.22 -5.32
N LEU A 756 21.13 25.68 -6.37
CA LEU A 756 20.95 24.31 -6.82
C LEU A 756 22.16 23.49 -6.43
N LEU A 757 21.94 22.38 -5.72
CA LEU A 757 22.91 21.33 -5.49
C LEU A 757 22.74 20.25 -6.57
N GLY A 758 23.84 19.66 -7.02
CA GLY A 758 23.89 18.63 -8.05
C GLY A 758 24.02 19.16 -9.48
N GLU A 759 24.12 18.25 -10.43
CA GLU A 759 24.35 18.51 -11.86
C GLU A 759 23.07 18.31 -12.67
N THR A 760 22.94 19.02 -13.79
CA THR A 760 21.87 18.85 -14.77
C THR A 760 22.45 18.34 -16.08
N ASN A 761 22.12 17.09 -16.41
CA ASN A 761 22.50 16.42 -17.65
C ASN A 761 21.25 16.21 -18.52
N ASP A 762 21.42 15.89 -19.80
CA ASP A 762 20.28 15.59 -20.67
C ASP A 762 19.69 14.20 -20.39
N GLU A 763 18.98 14.04 -19.27
CA GLU A 763 18.29 12.80 -18.89
C GLU A 763 16.78 13.03 -18.92
N LEU A 764 16.24 13.26 -20.11
CA LEU A 764 14.81 13.52 -20.33
C LEU A 764 14.01 12.26 -20.66
N GLY A 765 14.66 11.11 -20.87
CA GLY A 765 14.01 9.84 -21.21
C GLY A 765 12.94 9.46 -20.18
N ALA A 766 11.73 9.17 -20.65
CA ALA A 766 10.54 8.86 -19.86
C ALA A 766 10.14 9.91 -18.79
N SER A 767 10.70 11.12 -18.85
CA SER A 767 10.30 12.26 -18.00
C SER A 767 8.85 12.68 -18.25
N GLU A 768 8.24 13.37 -17.29
CA GLU A 768 6.90 13.94 -17.50
C GLU A 768 6.89 14.98 -18.64
N TYR A 769 8.03 15.61 -18.94
CA TYR A 769 8.19 16.49 -20.10
C TYR A 769 8.10 15.74 -21.43
N TYR A 770 8.88 14.68 -21.61
CA TYR A 770 8.79 13.88 -22.84
C TYR A 770 7.43 13.20 -23.00
N LYS A 771 6.83 12.73 -21.90
CA LYS A 771 5.47 12.19 -21.93
C LYS A 771 4.43 13.24 -22.34
N LEU A 772 4.57 14.48 -21.88
CA LEU A 772 3.70 15.59 -22.30
C LEU A 772 3.82 15.84 -23.81
N LEU A 773 5.06 15.89 -24.34
CA LEU A 773 5.30 16.09 -25.76
C LEU A 773 4.74 14.92 -26.60
N ALA A 774 5.04 13.68 -26.23
CA ALA A 774 4.52 12.49 -26.89
C ALA A 774 2.99 12.45 -26.92
N LYS A 775 2.35 12.83 -25.80
CA LYS A 775 0.89 12.94 -25.71
C LYS A 775 0.32 13.99 -26.67
N ASN A 776 0.97 15.15 -26.77
CA ASN A 776 0.54 16.22 -27.70
C ASN A 776 0.66 15.77 -29.17
N GLU A 777 1.66 14.98 -29.49
CA GLU A 777 1.87 14.39 -30.82
C GLU A 777 1.09 13.08 -31.06
N ARG A 778 0.40 12.56 -30.03
CA ARG A 778 -0.33 11.28 -30.06
C ARG A 778 0.55 10.09 -30.48
N ASN A 779 1.78 10.04 -29.97
CA ASN A 779 2.73 8.95 -30.19
C ASN A 779 3.30 8.44 -28.85
N ASN A 780 4.29 7.54 -28.91
CA ASN A 780 4.97 6.98 -27.74
C ASN A 780 6.48 7.31 -27.73
N ASN A 781 6.85 8.47 -28.24
CA ASN A 781 8.23 8.92 -28.33
C ASN A 781 8.67 9.47 -26.98
N ILE A 782 9.24 8.61 -26.13
CA ILE A 782 9.65 8.97 -24.77
C ILE A 782 11.17 9.00 -24.58
N GLY A 783 11.95 8.87 -25.66
CA GLY A 783 13.41 8.82 -25.61
C GLY A 783 13.98 7.64 -24.81
N ASN A 784 15.31 7.50 -24.79
CA ASN A 784 16.00 6.40 -24.10
C ASN A 784 16.96 6.82 -22.99
N ASN A 785 17.32 8.12 -22.89
CA ASN A 785 18.25 8.55 -21.84
C ASN A 785 17.52 8.79 -20.52
N VAL A 786 17.18 7.69 -19.85
CA VAL A 786 16.52 7.67 -18.53
C VAL A 786 17.42 8.28 -17.44
N PRO A 787 16.87 8.97 -16.42
CA PRO A 787 17.63 9.46 -15.28
C PRO A 787 18.48 8.38 -14.60
N LYS A 788 19.68 8.77 -14.14
CA LYS A 788 20.64 7.86 -13.50
C LYS A 788 21.08 8.37 -12.14
N VAL A 789 21.43 7.44 -11.25
CA VAL A 789 21.94 7.74 -9.91
C VAL A 789 23.47 7.63 -9.91
N ASN A 790 24.14 8.67 -9.41
CA ASN A 790 25.56 8.63 -9.12
C ASN A 790 25.75 8.62 -7.60
N LEU A 791 25.93 7.42 -7.03
CA LEU A 791 26.00 7.21 -5.58
C LEU A 791 27.10 8.04 -4.91
N GLU A 792 28.30 8.07 -5.50
CA GLU A 792 29.45 8.78 -4.91
C GLU A 792 29.19 10.30 -4.83
N LYS A 793 28.71 10.90 -5.92
CA LYS A 793 28.39 12.35 -5.95
C LYS A 793 27.22 12.67 -5.01
N ASN A 794 26.19 11.83 -5.01
CA ASN A 794 24.99 12.05 -4.21
C ASN A 794 25.30 11.94 -2.72
N LEU A 795 26.09 10.95 -2.29
CA LEU A 795 26.55 10.80 -0.90
C LEU A 795 27.29 12.05 -0.39
N LYS A 796 28.27 12.55 -1.15
CA LYS A 796 29.00 13.78 -0.79
C LYS A 796 28.05 14.96 -0.61
N THR A 797 27.10 15.11 -1.54
CA THR A 797 26.09 16.17 -1.50
C THR A 797 25.17 16.03 -0.28
N TYR A 798 24.74 14.82 0.04
CA TYR A 798 23.82 14.56 1.15
C TYR A 798 24.49 14.80 2.51
N PHE A 799 25.74 14.34 2.70
CA PHE A 799 26.49 14.64 3.93
C PHE A 799 26.74 16.14 4.11
N ALA A 800 27.09 16.85 3.05
CA ALA A 800 27.25 18.30 3.11
C ALA A 800 25.92 19.02 3.42
N LEU A 801 24.79 18.54 2.87
CA LEU A 801 23.47 19.08 3.18
C LEU A 801 23.09 18.83 4.64
N GLU A 802 23.30 17.61 5.16
CA GLU A 802 23.10 17.32 6.58
C GLU A 802 23.91 18.28 7.46
N GLU A 803 25.17 18.53 7.13
CA GLU A 803 26.04 19.43 7.89
C GLU A 803 25.51 20.87 7.94
N VAL A 804 25.07 21.43 6.80
CA VAL A 804 24.54 22.81 6.77
C VAL A 804 23.17 22.94 7.43
N ILE A 805 22.35 21.88 7.41
CA ILE A 805 21.09 21.82 8.16
C ILE A 805 21.38 21.77 9.67
N GLU A 806 22.37 20.96 10.10
CA GLU A 806 22.77 20.90 11.50
C GLU A 806 23.27 22.24 12.06
N LYS A 807 23.90 23.05 11.19
CA LYS A 807 24.35 24.41 11.47
C LYS A 807 23.26 25.47 11.31
N GLU A 808 22.01 25.07 11.03
CA GLU A 808 20.85 25.96 10.85
C GLU A 808 21.06 27.04 9.77
N LEU A 809 21.80 26.70 8.71
CA LEU A 809 22.12 27.66 7.64
C LEU A 809 21.06 27.72 6.54
N VAL A 810 20.23 26.67 6.44
CA VAL A 810 19.27 26.46 5.36
C VAL A 810 17.89 26.99 5.75
N VAL A 811 17.31 27.86 4.92
CA VAL A 811 15.96 28.41 5.14
C VAL A 811 14.88 27.49 4.58
N SER A 812 15.08 26.97 3.37
CA SER A 812 14.21 25.98 2.75
C SER A 812 15.00 24.99 1.91
N SER A 813 14.45 23.78 1.74
CA SER A 813 15.11 22.69 1.02
C SER A 813 14.06 21.78 0.38
N LEU A 814 14.18 21.58 -0.93
CA LEU A 814 13.26 20.81 -1.75
C LEU A 814 14.06 19.93 -2.72
N SER A 815 13.80 18.62 -2.71
CA SER A 815 14.37 17.71 -3.71
C SER A 815 13.83 18.03 -5.11
N VAL A 816 14.68 17.93 -6.12
CA VAL A 816 14.25 18.11 -7.52
C VAL A 816 13.82 16.75 -8.09
N THR A 817 12.52 16.57 -8.27
CA THR A 817 11.90 15.30 -8.69
C THR A 817 11.26 15.41 -10.08
N SER A 818 10.09 14.80 -10.31
CA SER A 818 9.41 14.80 -11.62
C SER A 818 9.13 16.21 -12.12
N GLY A 819 9.38 16.45 -13.41
CA GLY A 819 9.28 17.75 -14.07
C GLY A 819 10.49 18.67 -13.88
N GLY A 820 11.51 18.25 -13.13
CA GLY A 820 12.80 18.93 -13.07
C GLY A 820 12.83 20.26 -12.31
N LEU A 821 13.88 21.05 -12.55
CA LEU A 821 14.19 22.29 -11.82
C LEU A 821 13.06 23.33 -11.94
N GLY A 822 12.46 23.47 -13.12
CA GLY A 822 11.37 24.42 -13.35
C GLY A 822 10.18 24.15 -12.42
N ILE A 823 9.79 22.88 -12.27
CA ILE A 823 8.71 22.46 -11.39
C ILE A 823 9.10 22.58 -9.92
N ALA A 824 10.34 22.25 -9.54
CA ALA A 824 10.81 22.44 -8.16
C ALA A 824 10.75 23.92 -7.74
N LEU A 825 11.23 24.84 -8.59
CA LEU A 825 11.13 26.27 -8.36
C LEU A 825 9.68 26.75 -8.27
N ALA A 826 8.81 26.30 -9.18
CA ALA A 826 7.38 26.62 -9.17
C ALA A 826 6.71 26.14 -7.87
N LYS A 827 6.98 24.91 -7.41
CA LYS A 827 6.45 24.37 -6.15
C LYS A 827 6.94 25.19 -4.95
N ALA A 828 8.24 25.46 -4.83
CA ALA A 828 8.79 26.25 -3.72
C ALA A 828 8.18 27.66 -3.65
N ALA A 829 7.97 28.28 -4.81
CA ALA A 829 7.32 29.59 -4.95
C ALA A 829 5.84 29.57 -4.57
N VAL A 830 5.08 28.59 -5.07
CA VAL A 830 3.67 28.39 -4.71
C VAL A 830 3.55 28.15 -3.21
N GLY A 831 4.33 27.22 -2.64
CA GLY A 831 4.31 26.92 -1.20
C GLY A 831 4.53 28.15 -0.34
N GLY A 832 5.48 29.02 -0.74
CA GLY A 832 5.83 30.22 -0.01
C GLY A 832 4.94 31.42 -0.30
N MET A 833 4.15 31.36 -1.37
CA MET A 833 3.46 32.50 -1.97
C MET A 833 4.43 33.66 -2.30
N LEU A 834 5.66 33.33 -2.71
CA LEU A 834 6.75 34.25 -3.02
C LEU A 834 7.31 34.01 -4.42
N GLY A 835 7.65 35.09 -5.13
CA GLY A 835 8.23 35.04 -6.46
C GLY A 835 9.72 34.68 -6.43
N TYR A 836 10.35 34.64 -7.60
CA TYR A 836 11.81 34.50 -7.73
C TYR A 836 12.30 35.07 -9.07
N SER A 837 13.58 35.42 -9.09
CA SER A 837 14.34 35.67 -10.31
C SER A 837 15.57 34.77 -10.31
N VAL A 838 15.67 33.88 -11.30
CA VAL A 838 16.76 32.90 -11.43
C VAL A 838 17.34 32.89 -12.84
N SER A 839 18.61 32.51 -12.93
CA SER A 839 19.32 32.27 -14.19
C SER A 839 19.79 30.82 -14.27
N ILE A 840 19.49 30.17 -15.40
CA ILE A 840 19.91 28.80 -15.71
C ILE A 840 21.14 28.77 -16.65
N LYS A 841 21.78 29.91 -16.88
CA LYS A 841 22.93 30.02 -17.80
C LYS A 841 24.06 29.07 -17.41
N ASN A 842 24.44 29.13 -16.14
CA ASN A 842 25.63 28.47 -15.59
C ASN A 842 25.27 27.21 -14.78
N LEU A 843 24.20 26.49 -15.15
CA LEU A 843 23.92 25.22 -14.50
C LEU A 843 25.05 24.22 -14.78
N PRO A 844 25.56 23.53 -13.74
CA PRO A 844 26.60 22.52 -13.90
C PRO A 844 26.04 21.24 -14.53
N GLY A 845 26.88 20.46 -15.21
CA GLY A 845 26.52 19.20 -15.87
C GLY A 845 26.94 19.16 -17.34
N ASN A 846 26.78 18.00 -17.98
CA ASN A 846 27.09 17.78 -19.38
C ASN A 846 25.80 17.76 -20.21
N LEU A 847 25.59 18.81 -20.99
CA LEU A 847 24.41 19.03 -21.83
C LEU A 847 24.74 18.92 -23.34
N TYR A 848 25.97 18.57 -23.71
CA TYR A 848 26.48 18.71 -25.09
C TYR A 848 27.14 17.46 -25.69
N ASP A 849 27.32 16.37 -24.94
CA ASP A 849 28.08 15.21 -25.43
C ASP A 849 27.19 13.99 -25.72
N TYR A 850 26.90 13.78 -26.99
CA TYR A 850 26.43 12.50 -27.55
C TYR A 850 27.03 12.29 -28.96
N GLY A 851 28.26 11.79 -29.01
CA GLY A 851 28.74 10.93 -30.12
C GLY A 851 28.58 11.45 -31.56
N GLY A 852 28.61 12.76 -31.79
CA GLY A 852 28.58 13.34 -33.14
C GLY A 852 27.23 13.37 -33.84
N VAL A 853 26.11 13.10 -33.15
CA VAL A 853 24.76 13.24 -33.72
C VAL A 853 24.09 14.48 -33.13
N ALA A 854 23.62 15.39 -33.99
CA ALA A 854 22.97 16.63 -33.56
C ALA A 854 21.74 16.32 -32.69
N SER A 855 21.79 16.71 -31.42
CA SER A 855 20.64 16.69 -30.50
C SER A 855 19.48 17.51 -31.11
N VAL A 856 18.30 16.89 -31.16
CA VAL A 856 17.03 17.54 -31.56
C VAL A 856 16.43 18.35 -30.39
N VAL A 857 17.04 18.27 -29.20
CA VAL A 857 16.57 18.91 -27.96
C VAL A 857 17.27 20.24 -27.73
N SER A 858 16.52 21.26 -27.32
CA SER A 858 17.06 22.52 -26.85
C SER A 858 17.70 22.33 -25.49
N VAL A 859 18.97 22.69 -25.36
CA VAL A 859 19.73 22.73 -24.09
C VAL A 859 18.95 23.41 -22.96
N VAL A 860 18.12 24.41 -23.28
CA VAL A 860 17.26 25.12 -22.32
C VAL A 860 16.19 24.20 -21.71
N ASP A 861 15.60 23.31 -22.50
CA ASP A 861 14.55 22.40 -22.02
C ASP A 861 15.13 21.31 -21.11
N ALA A 862 16.30 20.76 -21.46
CA ALA A 862 17.03 19.85 -20.58
C ALA A 862 17.38 20.51 -19.23
N LYS A 863 17.86 21.75 -19.24
CA LYS A 863 18.14 22.54 -18.03
C LYS A 863 16.92 22.72 -17.12
N LEU A 864 15.73 22.89 -17.71
CA LEU A 864 14.50 23.14 -16.98
C LEU A 864 13.83 21.84 -16.49
N PHE A 865 13.79 20.82 -17.34
CA PHE A 865 12.84 19.72 -17.20
C PHE A 865 13.47 18.33 -17.11
N SER A 866 14.80 18.19 -17.23
CA SER A 866 15.44 16.91 -16.94
C SER A 866 15.16 16.53 -15.49
N GLU A 867 15.01 15.23 -15.23
CA GLU A 867 14.65 14.67 -13.92
C GLU A 867 15.87 14.04 -13.24
N ASN A 868 17.07 14.60 -13.43
CA ASN A 868 18.32 14.09 -12.85
C ASN A 868 18.21 13.91 -11.33
N GLN A 869 18.74 12.78 -10.85
CA GLN A 869 18.77 12.40 -9.44
C GLN A 869 19.86 13.17 -8.67
N GLY A 870 19.85 13.13 -7.33
CA GLY A 870 20.84 13.85 -6.51
C GLY A 870 20.66 15.37 -6.39
N ARG A 871 19.75 15.99 -7.14
CA ARG A 871 19.56 17.45 -7.12
C ARG A 871 18.63 17.94 -6.01
N ILE A 872 19.03 19.05 -5.36
CA ILE A 872 18.28 19.67 -4.27
C ILE A 872 18.30 21.19 -4.45
N LEU A 873 17.13 21.82 -4.35
CA LEU A 873 16.95 23.27 -4.39
C LEU A 873 16.91 23.78 -2.95
N VAL A 874 17.79 24.73 -2.60
CA VAL A 874 17.81 25.35 -1.27
C VAL A 874 17.72 26.86 -1.34
N SER A 875 17.10 27.46 -0.31
CA SER A 875 17.19 28.90 -0.07
C SER A 875 18.04 29.18 1.17
N ILE A 876 18.93 30.17 1.07
CA ILE A 876 19.91 30.53 2.09
C ILE A 876 19.81 32.04 2.35
N SER A 877 19.74 32.43 3.62
CA SER A 877 19.81 33.85 3.98
C SER A 877 21.14 34.45 3.53
N PRO A 878 21.19 35.70 3.00
CA PRO A 878 22.44 36.33 2.60
C PRO A 878 23.49 36.39 3.71
N LYS A 879 23.05 36.44 4.98
CA LYS A 879 23.94 36.43 6.16
C LYS A 879 24.67 35.09 6.34
N ASN A 880 24.04 33.98 5.94
CA ASN A 880 24.58 32.62 6.09
C ASN A 880 25.31 32.13 4.83
N ALA A 881 25.19 32.84 3.71
CA ALA A 881 25.71 32.43 2.40
C ALA A 881 27.20 32.06 2.43
N LYS A 882 28.05 32.88 3.04
CA LYS A 882 29.50 32.60 3.12
C LYS A 882 29.82 31.30 3.87
N GLN A 883 29.08 31.02 4.95
CA GLN A 883 29.29 29.82 5.75
C GLN A 883 28.76 28.57 5.02
N PHE A 884 27.62 28.70 4.34
CA PHE A 884 27.06 27.68 3.47
C PHE A 884 28.03 27.32 2.33
N GLU A 885 28.50 28.31 1.59
CA GLU A 885 29.44 28.14 0.46
C GLU A 885 30.77 27.51 0.90
N LYS A 886 31.21 27.77 2.14
CA LYS A 886 32.40 27.14 2.70
C LYS A 886 32.23 25.63 2.87
N VAL A 887 31.06 25.17 3.33
CA VAL A 887 30.76 23.72 3.47
C VAL A 887 30.55 23.08 2.09
N MET A 888 29.94 23.82 1.16
CA MET A 888 29.63 23.34 -0.19
C MET A 888 30.80 23.44 -1.18
N LYS A 889 32.01 23.81 -0.75
CA LYS A 889 33.15 24.10 -1.63
C LYS A 889 33.48 22.95 -2.60
N ASP A 890 33.40 21.71 -2.13
CA ASP A 890 33.72 20.50 -2.91
C ASP A 890 32.46 19.79 -3.45
N ILE A 891 31.31 20.43 -3.31
CA ILE A 891 30.02 19.94 -3.80
C ILE A 891 29.64 20.73 -5.05
N CYS A 892 29.07 20.06 -6.03
CA CYS A 892 28.46 20.73 -7.17
C CYS A 892 27.29 21.60 -6.69
N CYS A 893 27.53 22.89 -6.51
CA CYS A 893 26.58 23.85 -5.96
C CYS A 893 26.68 25.17 -6.72
N VAL A 894 25.55 25.70 -7.19
CA VAL A 894 25.49 26.95 -7.93
C VAL A 894 24.41 27.86 -7.38
N LYS A 895 24.77 29.13 -7.15
CA LYS A 895 23.78 30.18 -6.89
C LYS A 895 23.07 30.54 -8.19
N ILE A 896 21.77 30.26 -8.25
CA ILE A 896 20.96 30.48 -9.46
C ILE A 896 20.15 31.77 -9.39
N GLY A 897 19.91 32.33 -8.21
CA GLY A 897 19.12 33.56 -8.11
C GLY A 897 18.72 33.95 -6.70
N LYS A 898 17.55 34.57 -6.57
CA LYS A 898 17.00 35.04 -5.29
C LYS A 898 15.47 34.98 -5.26
N VAL A 899 14.93 34.87 -4.05
CA VAL A 899 13.49 34.94 -3.76
C VAL A 899 13.02 36.40 -3.82
N GLU A 900 11.83 36.64 -4.38
CA GLU A 900 11.27 37.96 -4.65
C GLU A 900 9.92 38.17 -3.96
N LYS A 901 9.67 39.39 -3.46
CA LYS A 901 8.41 39.75 -2.78
C LYS A 901 7.25 40.04 -3.74
N ASN A 902 7.56 40.42 -4.99
CA ASN A 902 6.56 40.92 -5.95
C ASN A 902 5.67 39.83 -6.58
N GLY A 903 5.87 38.56 -6.23
CA GLY A 903 5.11 37.43 -6.76
C GLY A 903 5.37 37.10 -8.24
N LYS A 904 6.35 37.75 -8.88
CA LYS A 904 6.79 37.43 -10.24
C LYS A 904 7.67 36.20 -10.24
N VAL A 905 7.50 35.37 -11.26
CA VAL A 905 8.30 34.17 -11.51
C VAL A 905 9.06 34.38 -12.81
N GLU A 906 10.38 34.50 -12.72
CA GLU A 906 11.25 34.77 -13.86
C GLU A 906 12.42 33.79 -13.91
N ILE A 907 12.55 33.09 -15.05
CA ILE A 907 13.71 32.25 -15.38
C ILE A 907 14.37 32.81 -16.63
N THR A 908 15.69 33.02 -16.57
CA THR A 908 16.49 33.56 -17.67
C THR A 908 17.60 32.61 -18.11
N ASP A 909 17.95 32.65 -19.39
CA ASP A 909 19.20 32.09 -19.91
C ASP A 909 20.01 33.22 -20.56
N GLY A 910 21.06 33.67 -19.86
CA GLY A 910 21.75 34.91 -20.20
C GLY A 910 20.83 36.11 -20.11
N LYS A 911 20.66 36.83 -21.22
CA LYS A 911 19.76 38.00 -21.31
C LYS A 911 18.33 37.63 -21.72
N ASN A 912 18.11 36.39 -22.12
CA ASN A 912 16.82 35.95 -22.66
C ASN A 912 15.90 35.54 -21.51
N LYS A 913 14.70 36.11 -21.46
CA LYS A 913 13.63 35.62 -20.59
C LYS A 913 13.05 34.35 -21.19
N ILE A 914 13.13 33.26 -20.44
CA ILE A 914 12.71 31.93 -20.87
C ILE A 914 11.32 31.61 -20.32
N VAL A 915 11.11 31.92 -19.03
CA VAL A 915 9.81 31.81 -18.35
C VAL A 915 9.50 33.13 -17.68
N GLU A 916 8.29 33.62 -17.89
CA GLU A 916 7.73 34.80 -17.21
C GLU A 916 6.27 34.54 -16.86
N THR A 917 5.97 34.42 -15.57
CA THR A 917 4.61 34.21 -15.04
C THR A 917 4.52 34.78 -13.63
N ASN A 918 3.50 34.40 -12.85
CA ASN A 918 3.36 34.82 -11.46
C ASN A 918 2.85 33.69 -10.56
N VAL A 919 3.16 33.80 -9.28
CA VAL A 919 2.86 32.78 -8.26
C VAL A 919 1.36 32.50 -8.16
N LYS A 920 0.49 33.52 -8.28
CA LYS A 920 -0.97 33.34 -8.20
C LYS A 920 -1.49 32.46 -9.33
N LYS A 921 -0.98 32.62 -10.54
CA LYS A 921 -1.32 31.77 -11.69
C LYS A 921 -0.85 30.33 -11.46
N LEU A 922 0.40 30.16 -11.02
CA LEU A 922 0.94 28.83 -10.71
C LEU A 922 0.19 28.14 -9.57
N TYR A 923 -0.22 28.87 -8.53
CA TYR A 923 -1.06 28.37 -7.43
C TYR A 923 -2.38 27.80 -7.96
N ASN A 924 -3.08 28.56 -8.82
CA ASN A 924 -4.34 28.11 -9.40
C ASN A 924 -4.18 26.87 -10.28
N ILE A 925 -3.07 26.79 -11.03
CA ILE A 925 -2.75 25.64 -11.87
C ILE A 925 -2.44 24.41 -11.01
N TYR A 926 -1.55 24.55 -10.03
CA TYR A 926 -1.14 23.48 -9.13
C TYR A 926 -2.34 22.86 -8.41
N HIS A 927 -3.27 23.68 -7.93
CA HIS A 927 -4.45 23.21 -7.21
C HIS A 927 -5.64 22.84 -8.11
N LYS A 928 -5.53 22.98 -9.43
CA LYS A 928 -6.64 22.77 -10.37
C LYS A 928 -7.23 21.36 -10.25
N PHE A 929 -6.38 20.33 -10.26
CA PHE A 929 -6.83 18.95 -10.13
C PHE A 929 -7.52 18.73 -8.79
N SER A 930 -6.87 19.09 -7.69
CA SER A 930 -7.46 18.98 -6.35
C SER A 930 -8.81 19.69 -6.22
N ASN A 931 -8.96 20.90 -6.77
CA ASN A 931 -10.21 21.66 -6.70
C ASN A 931 -11.32 21.04 -7.55
N SER A 932 -10.98 20.30 -8.62
CA SER A 932 -11.97 19.58 -9.43
C SER A 932 -12.52 18.31 -8.77
N GLN A 933 -11.83 17.82 -7.72
CA GLN A 933 -12.24 16.61 -7.00
C GLN A 933 -12.98 16.91 -5.69
N LYS A 934 -12.86 18.13 -5.15
CA LYS A 934 -13.67 18.64 -4.03
C LYS A 934 -15.06 18.98 -4.53
#